data_AF-A0A1I2T9N0-F1
#
_entry.id   AF-A0A1I2T9N0-F1
#
_cell.length_a   1.000
_cell.length_b   1.000
_cell.length_c   1.000
_cell.angle_alpha   90.00
_cell.angle_beta   90.00
_cell.angle_gamma   90.00
#
_symmetry.space_group_name_H-M   'P 1'
#
loop_
_entity.id
_entity.type
_entity.pdbx_description
1 polymer ?
#
loop_
_entity_poly.entity_id
_entity_poly.type
_entity_poly.pdbx_seq_one_letter_code
_entity_poly.pdbx_strand_id
1 'polypeptide(L)'
;MNLKFNIGYKTVFGEELVLNVVDNDKPGGAKESQYRMSTVDGEHWVCQMNLAKSQAPKVLRYYFSVHRAGVQGRHEWKTMLHTLELTSHRADFYNLFCRWADIPEDSYLYSSAFTDCINQCRISGLRSSDFKKTVRIQVRAPQLRKGEKLGIVGLGDRLGNWSITRALPMTEHNYNEWAVDLDADDYPQGRLEFKFVAFSEEGDTAPMWEDGLNRTIDLPWMNEGELVSYDLTQAFFPLYNEKLAGTLVPVFSLRSRKSFGVGDFGDLRMMIDFVASTHQRVLQILPINDSTTTHTWTDSYPYSCISIFALHPQYVDLHQLPGLKDEQLRAKFDREREELNALPQIDYERVNTAKLAYLRILFEQEEGREMMKSAEFRKFFAEAESWLVPYAQYCTLRDRYGTADFNTWKDHRVWNEDDRRQLSNPRSKAYAEVSFFYFVQFILNTQMQGVHEYARSKGIILKGDIPIGVNRNGCDVWNEPKYFNLNGQAGAPPDDFSVNGQNWGFPTYNWDEMLKDDCAWWVRRFQSMSKFFDAYRIDHVLGFFRIWEIPVEAVHGLLGQFVPSLAMSREEIEAYGLHFQDDLFLKPFIADWVLDRVFREHTQEVKDTYLNHVHDDIWEMKPAFDTQRKVEKAFEGKDTDKDIWIRDGLYALISNVLFLRDRKNPELFHPRISAQFDFTYEALWDSDKAAFNHLYNDYYYRRNNHFWYSEAMKKLPKLVQATRMLVCAEDLGMVPDCVSWVMNELRILSLEIQSMPKDPSVRFGHLSRNPYRSVSTISTHDMPTLRQWWDEDYERAQAYYNSMLHRGGAAPHPLPGWLARDIVSRHLSSPSMLCVLSIQDWLAIDEDLRLADANAERINIPANPRHYWRYRMHLNLEDLMENKDFKQNITELVLQSGRS
;
A
#
# COMPACT_ATOMS: atom_id res chain seq x y z
N MET A 1 4.71 43.56 7.89
CA MET A 1 4.35 42.57 8.91
C MET A 1 5.60 41.78 9.23
N ASN A 2 5.93 41.67 10.51
CA ASN A 2 7.16 41.05 10.97
C ASN A 2 6.81 39.77 11.74
N LEU A 3 7.35 38.64 11.31
CA LEU A 3 7.15 37.33 11.93
C LEU A 3 8.45 36.89 12.59
N LYS A 4 8.40 36.63 13.89
CA LYS A 4 9.51 36.11 14.68
C LYS A 4 9.17 34.71 15.14
N PHE A 5 9.86 33.72 14.62
CA PHE A 5 9.75 32.31 15.00
C PHE A 5 10.77 32.03 16.10
N ASN A 6 10.33 31.39 17.18
CA ASN A 6 11.16 30.96 18.30
C ASN A 6 10.89 29.48 18.54
N ILE A 7 11.94 28.67 18.65
CA ILE A 7 11.82 27.23 18.90
C ILE A 7 12.95 26.74 19.81
N GLY A 8 12.61 25.87 20.75
CA GLY A 8 13.57 25.12 21.55
C GLY A 8 13.92 23.80 20.86
N TYR A 9 15.15 23.67 20.38
CA TYR A 9 15.70 22.45 19.77
C TYR A 9 17.19 22.34 20.04
N LYS A 10 17.60 21.24 20.70
CA LYS A 10 19.01 20.99 21.02
C LYS A 10 19.72 20.33 19.83
N THR A 11 20.63 21.06 19.21
CA THR A 11 21.48 20.58 18.11
C THR A 11 22.77 19.94 18.62
N VAL A 12 23.40 19.09 17.80
CA VAL A 12 24.80 18.68 18.03
C VAL A 12 25.76 19.49 17.16
N PHE A 13 27.06 19.42 17.46
CA PHE A 13 28.08 20.18 16.75
C PHE A 13 28.01 19.96 15.22
N GLY A 14 27.92 21.05 14.46
CA GLY A 14 27.83 21.05 13.00
C GLY A 14 26.40 21.04 12.44
N GLU A 15 25.38 20.99 13.29
CA GLU A 15 23.97 21.10 12.87
C GLU A 15 23.44 22.52 12.95
N GLU A 16 22.58 22.88 11.99
CA GLU A 16 21.83 24.12 11.95
C GLU A 16 20.34 23.85 11.77
N LEU A 17 19.50 24.66 12.42
CA LEU A 17 18.05 24.59 12.25
C LEU A 17 17.61 25.52 11.12
N VAL A 18 16.70 25.04 10.27
CA VAL A 18 16.18 25.75 9.10
C VAL A 18 14.65 25.77 9.18
N LEU A 19 14.07 26.95 8.98
CA LEU A 19 12.64 27.15 8.79
C LEU A 19 12.31 27.04 7.30
N ASN A 20 11.40 26.14 6.94
CA ASN A 20 10.93 25.94 5.57
C ASN A 20 9.49 26.45 5.46
N VAL A 21 9.29 27.52 4.70
CA VAL A 21 7.96 28.09 4.42
C VAL A 21 7.45 27.56 3.09
N VAL A 22 6.23 27.05 3.09
CA VAL A 22 5.64 26.32 1.96
C VAL A 22 4.63 27.21 1.23
N ASP A 23 4.90 27.55 -0.03
CA ASP A 23 4.00 28.32 -0.90
C ASP A 23 3.00 27.39 -1.60
N ASN A 24 1.77 27.34 -1.10
CA ASN A 24 0.71 26.45 -1.62
C ASN A 24 -0.11 27.07 -2.76
N ASP A 25 0.14 28.33 -3.16
CA ASP A 25 -0.70 29.05 -4.11
C ASP A 25 -0.32 28.84 -5.59
N LYS A 26 0.58 27.89 -5.91
CA LYS A 26 1.03 27.63 -7.29
C LYS A 26 0.84 26.17 -7.74
N PRO A 27 0.18 25.91 -8.88
CA PRO A 27 0.16 24.58 -9.49
C PRO A 27 1.55 24.25 -10.04
N GLY A 28 2.11 23.09 -9.64
CA GLY A 28 3.46 22.64 -10.06
C GLY A 28 4.38 22.15 -8.94
N GLY A 29 3.86 21.98 -7.72
CA GLY A 29 4.63 21.60 -6.53
C GLY A 29 4.81 22.79 -5.59
N ALA A 30 4.73 22.54 -4.28
CA ALA A 30 4.85 23.59 -3.30
C ALA A 30 6.27 24.15 -3.32
N LYS A 31 6.43 25.44 -3.65
CA LYS A 31 7.76 26.05 -3.62
C LYS A 31 8.13 26.30 -2.17
N GLU A 32 9.22 25.68 -1.73
CA GLU A 32 9.72 25.87 -0.37
C GLU A 32 10.73 27.03 -0.35
N SER A 33 10.58 27.93 0.63
CA SER A 33 11.55 28.99 0.93
C SER A 33 12.22 28.67 2.25
N GLN A 34 13.55 28.57 2.23
CA GLN A 34 14.34 28.16 3.40
C GLN A 34 14.98 29.37 4.08
N TYR A 35 14.86 29.43 5.40
CA TYR A 35 15.41 30.48 6.25
C TYR A 35 16.26 29.85 7.35
N ARG A 36 17.57 30.10 7.34
CA ARG A 36 18.46 29.63 8.40
C ARG A 36 18.12 30.34 9.70
N MET A 37 17.99 29.56 10.77
CA MET A 37 17.73 30.11 12.09
C MET A 37 19.05 30.49 12.78
N SER A 38 18.96 31.42 13.72
CA SER A 38 20.09 31.87 14.55
C SER A 38 19.94 31.35 15.98
N THR A 39 21.05 31.00 16.63
CA THR A 39 21.09 30.57 18.03
C THR A 39 22.32 31.15 18.72
N VAL A 40 22.27 31.26 20.05
CA VAL A 40 23.39 31.69 20.89
C VAL A 40 23.91 30.57 21.80
N ASP A 41 23.12 29.51 22.00
CA ASP A 41 23.37 28.43 22.96
C ASP A 41 23.22 27.02 22.34
N GLY A 42 22.78 26.91 21.09
CA GLY A 42 22.53 25.64 20.42
C GLY A 42 21.21 24.98 20.81
N GLU A 43 20.40 25.63 21.66
CA GLU A 43 19.13 25.13 22.19
C GLU A 43 17.95 26.03 21.80
N HIS A 44 18.10 27.35 21.83
CA HIS A 44 17.06 28.30 21.46
C HIS A 44 17.37 28.91 20.10
N TRP A 45 16.45 28.74 19.15
CA TRP A 45 16.61 29.17 17.77
C TRP A 45 15.57 30.23 17.42
N VAL A 46 16.02 31.26 16.70
CA VAL A 46 15.20 32.40 16.27
C VAL A 46 15.37 32.65 14.78
N CYS A 47 14.24 32.90 14.10
CA CYS A 47 14.21 33.38 12.72
C CYS A 47 13.26 34.58 12.62
N GLN A 48 13.69 35.63 11.92
CA GLN A 48 12.86 36.79 11.62
C GLN A 48 12.57 36.86 10.13
N MET A 49 11.30 37.04 9.78
CA MET A 49 10.83 37.17 8.41
C MET A 49 9.96 38.40 8.28
N ASN A 50 10.23 39.22 7.27
CA ASN A 50 9.46 40.43 6.97
C ASN A 50 8.61 40.21 5.72
N LEU A 51 7.29 40.31 5.87
CA LEU A 51 6.34 40.22 4.76
C LEU A 51 5.69 41.59 4.51
N ALA A 52 5.64 42.02 3.26
CA ALA A 52 4.82 43.16 2.88
C ALA A 52 3.35 42.81 3.11
N LYS A 53 2.60 43.68 3.81
CA LYS A 53 1.17 43.42 4.14
C LYS A 53 0.31 43.14 2.90
N SER A 54 0.63 43.78 1.77
CA SER A 54 -0.06 43.56 0.49
C SER A 54 0.25 42.22 -0.18
N GLN A 55 1.28 41.50 0.27
CA GLN A 55 1.74 40.22 -0.27
C GLN A 55 1.66 39.08 0.76
N ALA A 56 1.20 39.36 1.98
CA ALA A 56 1.09 38.36 3.03
C ALA A 56 -0.07 37.40 2.71
N PRO A 57 0.17 36.07 2.69
CA PRO A 57 -0.89 35.10 2.45
C PRO A 57 -1.86 35.10 3.64
N LYS A 58 -3.11 34.68 3.43
CA LYS A 58 -4.06 34.51 4.54
C LYS A 58 -3.62 33.44 5.53
N VAL A 59 -2.94 32.41 5.02
CA VAL A 59 -2.46 31.25 5.78
C VAL A 59 -1.01 31.00 5.42
N LEU A 60 -0.15 30.91 6.42
CA LEU A 60 1.25 30.54 6.27
C LEU A 60 1.43 29.10 6.76
N ARG A 61 2.05 28.24 5.94
CA ARG A 61 2.41 26.87 6.31
C ARG A 61 3.91 26.69 6.36
N TYR A 62 4.40 26.00 7.38
CA TYR A 62 5.84 25.84 7.58
C TYR A 62 6.20 24.56 8.34
N TYR A 63 7.47 24.18 8.26
CA TYR A 63 8.07 23.11 9.05
C TYR A 63 9.56 23.39 9.29
N PHE A 64 10.14 22.76 10.30
CA PHE A 64 11.55 22.86 10.64
C PHE A 64 12.34 21.65 10.14
N SER A 65 13.60 21.89 9.76
CA SER A 65 14.55 20.85 9.38
C SER A 65 15.93 21.11 9.98
N VAL A 66 16.67 20.02 10.21
CA VAL A 66 18.05 20.04 10.70
C VAL A 66 18.97 19.75 9.53
N HIS A 67 19.94 20.64 9.30
CA HIS A 67 20.93 20.52 8.25
C HIS A 67 22.32 20.33 8.85
N ARG A 68 23.18 19.56 8.17
CA ARG A 68 24.60 19.42 8.49
C ARG A 68 25.41 19.68 7.23
N ALA A 69 26.31 20.65 7.28
CA ALA A 69 27.11 21.08 6.13
C ALA A 69 26.27 21.38 4.86
N GLY A 70 25.09 21.99 5.04
CA GLY A 70 24.17 22.33 3.94
C GLY A 70 23.30 21.17 3.44
N VAL A 71 23.53 19.93 3.89
CA VAL A 71 22.70 18.77 3.55
C VAL A 71 21.62 18.61 4.62
N GLN A 72 20.36 18.50 4.20
CA GLN A 72 19.26 18.22 5.11
C GLN A 72 19.40 16.80 5.67
N GLY A 73 19.44 16.67 7.00
CA GLY A 73 19.49 15.39 7.70
C GLY A 73 18.11 14.92 8.15
N ARG A 74 17.51 15.68 9.09
CA ARG A 74 16.19 15.38 9.69
C ARG A 74 15.22 16.50 9.38
N HIS A 75 13.93 16.19 9.28
CA HIS A 75 12.88 17.18 9.17
C HIS A 75 11.67 16.76 10.00
N GLU A 76 10.82 17.74 10.32
CA GLU A 76 9.52 17.50 10.95
C GLU A 76 8.56 16.72 10.06
N TRP A 77 7.50 16.21 10.65
CA TRP A 77 6.43 15.53 9.95
C TRP A 77 5.79 16.41 8.86
N LYS A 78 5.88 15.98 7.59
CA LYS A 78 5.43 16.79 6.43
C LYS A 78 3.97 16.58 6.06
N THR A 79 3.32 15.51 6.53
CA THR A 79 1.88 15.29 6.30
C THR A 79 1.03 16.33 7.02
N MET A 80 1.50 16.84 8.17
CA MET A 80 0.84 17.86 8.98
C MET A 80 1.81 19.01 9.29
N LEU A 81 1.85 19.99 8.39
CA LEU A 81 2.63 21.21 8.55
C LEU A 81 2.04 22.13 9.64
N HIS A 82 2.89 22.91 10.29
CA HIS A 82 2.42 24.00 11.16
C HIS A 82 1.64 25.01 10.33
N THR A 83 0.50 25.47 10.87
CA THR A 83 -0.38 26.42 10.19
C THR A 83 -0.55 27.68 11.03
N LEU A 84 -0.27 28.84 10.42
CA LEU A 84 -0.51 30.16 11.01
C LEU A 84 -1.48 30.95 10.13
N GLU A 85 -2.67 31.22 10.65
CA GLU A 85 -3.64 32.10 9.99
C GLU A 85 -3.43 33.56 10.39
N LEU A 86 -3.27 34.46 9.43
CA LEU A 86 -3.05 35.89 9.70
C LEU A 86 -4.39 36.62 9.89
N THR A 87 -5.09 36.28 10.96
CA THR A 87 -6.49 36.71 11.20
C THR A 87 -6.65 37.91 12.13
N SER A 88 -5.58 38.39 12.77
CA SER A 88 -5.61 39.60 13.61
C SER A 88 -5.40 40.86 12.75
N HIS A 89 -6.41 41.72 12.67
CA HIS A 89 -6.38 42.91 11.81
C HIS A 89 -5.44 44.01 12.31
N ARG A 90 -5.26 44.10 13.63
CA ARG A 90 -4.38 45.10 14.26
C ARG A 90 -2.93 44.64 14.37
N ALA A 91 -2.66 43.34 14.23
CA ALA A 91 -1.32 42.81 14.41
C ALA A 91 -0.40 43.14 13.22
N ASP A 92 0.73 43.78 13.53
CA ASP A 92 1.84 44.04 12.63
C ASP A 92 3.08 43.20 12.96
N PHE A 93 3.15 42.70 14.19
CA PHE A 93 4.24 41.90 14.73
C PHE A 93 3.70 40.59 15.30
N TYR A 94 4.24 39.47 14.84
CA TYR A 94 3.86 38.13 15.24
C TYR A 94 5.05 37.47 15.93
N ASN A 95 4.92 37.12 17.19
CA ASN A 95 5.92 36.41 17.96
C ASN A 95 5.44 34.99 18.22
N LEU A 96 6.02 34.02 17.54
CA LEU A 96 5.57 32.63 17.49
C LEU A 96 6.50 31.78 18.34
N PHE A 97 5.95 31.12 19.36
CA PHE A 97 6.63 30.13 20.17
C PHE A 97 6.25 28.74 19.64
N CYS A 98 7.06 28.26 18.72
CA CYS A 98 6.89 27.01 17.99
C CYS A 98 7.50 25.83 18.76
N ARG A 99 7.10 24.62 18.37
CA ARG A 99 7.65 23.36 18.90
C ARG A 99 8.02 22.42 17.78
N TRP A 100 9.02 21.58 18.03
CA TRP A 100 9.40 20.53 17.08
C TRP A 100 8.28 19.48 16.94
N ALA A 101 7.89 19.15 15.71
CA ALA A 101 6.84 18.17 15.41
C ALA A 101 7.37 16.87 14.76
N ASP A 102 7.57 15.84 15.57
CA ASP A 102 7.79 14.47 15.10
C ASP A 102 6.49 13.79 14.65
N ILE A 103 6.59 12.62 14.00
CA ILE A 103 5.44 11.77 13.68
C ILE A 103 4.87 11.21 15.00
N PRO A 104 3.67 11.65 15.43
CA PRO A 104 3.14 11.24 16.72
C PRO A 104 2.71 9.77 16.72
N GLU A 105 2.60 9.14 17.89
CA GLU A 105 2.19 7.73 18.02
C GLU A 105 0.78 7.47 17.47
N ASP A 106 -0.07 8.50 17.52
CA ASP A 106 -1.46 8.53 17.05
C ASP A 106 -1.62 9.23 15.69
N SER A 107 -0.56 9.27 14.88
CA SER A 107 -0.57 9.86 13.52
C SER A 107 -1.67 9.30 12.62
N TYR A 108 -2.14 8.07 12.86
CA TYR A 108 -3.26 7.46 12.15
C TYR A 108 -4.56 8.27 12.29
N LEU A 109 -4.77 8.99 13.40
CA LEU A 109 -5.96 9.85 13.61
C LEU A 109 -5.97 11.07 12.70
N TYR A 110 -4.84 11.41 12.07
CA TYR A 110 -4.74 12.47 11.06
C TYR A 110 -4.91 11.95 9.64
N SER A 111 -5.11 10.64 9.46
CA SER A 111 -5.32 10.07 8.14
C SER A 111 -6.72 10.40 7.61
N SER A 112 -6.90 10.40 6.29
CA SER A 112 -8.22 10.58 5.66
C SER A 112 -9.22 9.51 6.10
N ALA A 113 -8.74 8.31 6.46
CA ALA A 113 -9.58 7.26 7.03
C ALA A 113 -10.28 7.71 8.32
N PHE A 114 -9.58 8.42 9.22
CA PHE A 114 -10.19 8.89 10.46
C PHE A 114 -10.80 10.27 10.32
N THR A 115 -10.09 11.24 9.76
CA THR A 115 -10.59 12.62 9.68
C THR A 115 -11.72 12.77 8.68
N ASP A 116 -11.56 12.25 7.46
CA ASP A 116 -12.48 12.55 6.36
C ASP A 116 -13.64 11.54 6.31
N CYS A 117 -13.38 10.29 6.72
CA CYS A 117 -14.36 9.21 6.67
C CYS A 117 -15.06 8.95 8.02
N ILE A 118 -14.36 8.56 9.09
CA ILE A 118 -14.98 8.20 10.38
C ILE A 118 -15.52 9.43 11.12
N ASN A 119 -14.67 10.42 11.37
CA ASN A 119 -15.01 11.61 12.14
C ASN A 119 -15.68 12.70 11.31
N GLN A 120 -15.49 12.67 9.98
CA GLN A 120 -16.01 13.68 9.05
C GLN A 120 -15.67 15.12 9.49
N CYS A 121 -14.43 15.32 9.93
CA CYS A 121 -13.88 16.58 10.42
C CYS A 121 -14.16 17.71 9.42
N ARG A 122 -14.69 18.82 9.93
CA ARG A 122 -15.00 20.02 9.14
C ARG A 122 -14.12 21.16 9.61
N ILE A 123 -13.05 21.39 8.86
CA ILE A 123 -12.12 22.51 9.13
C ILE A 123 -12.85 23.83 8.91
N SER A 124 -12.69 24.75 9.85
CA SER A 124 -13.22 26.10 9.77
C SER A 124 -12.12 27.13 9.97
N GLY A 125 -12.10 28.20 9.16
CA GLY A 125 -11.11 29.26 9.32
C GLY A 125 -11.22 29.93 10.69
N LEU A 126 -10.08 30.28 11.27
CA LEU A 126 -10.05 30.93 12.58
C LEU A 126 -10.74 32.29 12.50
N ARG A 127 -11.58 32.60 13.50
CA ARG A 127 -12.30 33.88 13.56
C ARG A 127 -11.30 35.04 13.61
N SER A 128 -11.56 36.08 12.83
CA SER A 128 -10.77 37.32 12.87
C SER A 128 -10.94 38.02 14.22
N SER A 129 -9.86 38.60 14.71
CA SER A 129 -9.83 39.32 15.99
C SER A 129 -9.37 40.77 15.80
N ASP A 130 -10.00 41.67 16.56
CA ASP A 130 -9.71 43.11 16.59
C ASP A 130 -9.05 43.55 17.92
N PHE A 131 -8.53 42.58 18.69
CA PHE A 131 -7.84 42.84 19.94
C PHE A 131 -6.63 43.74 19.70
N LYS A 132 -6.33 44.59 20.68
CA LYS A 132 -5.13 45.46 20.64
C LYS A 132 -3.85 44.64 20.77
N LYS A 133 -3.91 43.59 21.60
CA LYS A 133 -2.84 42.66 21.90
C LYS A 133 -3.44 41.25 21.88
N THR A 134 -3.03 40.43 20.92
CA THR A 134 -3.64 39.11 20.72
C THR A 134 -2.76 38.01 21.29
N VAL A 135 -3.30 37.16 22.16
CA VAL A 135 -2.66 35.91 22.57
C VAL A 135 -3.35 34.77 21.85
N ARG A 136 -2.61 34.04 21.01
CA ARG A 136 -3.11 32.84 20.33
C ARG A 136 -2.61 31.59 21.03
N ILE A 137 -3.53 30.69 21.31
CA ILE A 137 -3.24 29.35 21.81
C ILE A 137 -3.58 28.34 20.73
N GLN A 138 -2.62 27.50 20.37
CA GLN A 138 -2.79 26.38 19.45
C GLN A 138 -2.48 25.06 20.16
N VAL A 139 -3.30 24.04 19.92
CA VAL A 139 -3.12 22.71 20.51
C VAL A 139 -3.67 21.63 19.59
N ARG A 140 -3.04 20.46 19.61
CA ARG A 140 -3.54 19.25 18.94
C ARG A 140 -4.43 18.44 19.88
N ALA A 141 -5.55 17.93 19.38
CA ALA A 141 -6.45 17.03 20.10
C ALA A 141 -7.04 15.96 19.16
N PRO A 142 -6.23 15.02 18.65
CA PRO A 142 -6.65 14.06 17.63
C PRO A 142 -7.58 12.97 18.12
N GLN A 143 -7.69 12.78 19.43
CA GLN A 143 -8.52 11.74 20.04
C GLN A 143 -10.02 12.07 19.97
N LEU A 144 -10.37 13.33 19.69
CA LEU A 144 -11.75 13.77 19.64
C LEU A 144 -12.50 13.11 18.48
N ARG A 145 -13.71 12.64 18.79
CA ARG A 145 -14.57 11.88 17.89
C ARG A 145 -15.56 12.79 17.19
N LYS A 146 -16.27 12.22 16.21
CA LYS A 146 -17.35 12.92 15.50
C LYS A 146 -18.32 13.65 16.44
N GLY A 147 -18.44 14.97 16.25
CA GLY A 147 -19.36 15.82 17.02
C GLY A 147 -18.80 16.39 18.31
N GLU A 148 -17.61 15.97 18.74
CA GLU A 148 -16.93 16.54 19.91
C GLU A 148 -16.20 17.83 19.52
N LYS A 149 -16.20 18.81 20.43
CA LYS A 149 -15.52 20.10 20.30
C LYS A 149 -14.57 20.33 21.45
N LEU A 150 -13.48 21.06 21.18
CA LEU A 150 -12.54 21.49 22.19
C LEU A 150 -12.90 22.89 22.71
N GLY A 151 -12.76 23.09 24.02
CA GLY A 151 -12.81 24.39 24.66
C GLY A 151 -11.69 24.58 25.67
N ILE A 152 -11.49 25.84 26.05
CA ILE A 152 -10.53 26.25 27.08
C ILE A 152 -11.29 26.83 28.27
N VAL A 153 -10.92 26.40 29.48
CA VAL A 153 -11.50 26.89 30.74
C VAL A 153 -10.38 27.04 31.78
N GLY A 154 -10.43 28.08 32.60
CA GLY A 154 -9.32 28.39 33.49
C GLY A 154 -9.61 29.48 34.51
N LEU A 155 -8.55 29.97 35.13
CA LEU A 155 -8.58 31.01 36.15
C LEU A 155 -8.91 32.38 35.51
N GLY A 156 -9.85 33.12 36.10
CA GLY A 156 -10.27 34.45 35.65
C GLY A 156 -11.62 34.44 34.93
N ASP A 157 -12.31 35.59 34.96
CA ASP A 157 -13.67 35.72 34.42
C ASP A 157 -13.76 35.40 32.93
N ARG A 158 -12.71 35.73 32.16
CA ARG A 158 -12.68 35.54 30.71
C ARG A 158 -12.42 34.09 30.31
N LEU A 159 -11.71 33.33 31.15
CA LEU A 159 -11.55 31.87 30.99
C LEU A 159 -12.62 31.07 31.73
N GLY A 160 -13.65 31.73 32.27
CA GLY A 160 -14.81 31.07 32.86
C GLY A 160 -14.67 30.64 34.33
N ASN A 161 -13.59 30.98 35.03
CA ASN A 161 -13.32 30.61 36.43
C ASN A 161 -13.56 29.11 36.73
N TRP A 162 -12.99 28.23 35.90
CA TRP A 162 -13.14 26.77 36.03
C TRP A 162 -14.59 26.25 35.88
N SER A 163 -15.54 27.10 35.45
CA SER A 163 -16.92 26.71 35.15
C SER A 163 -17.05 26.28 33.70
N ILE A 164 -17.39 25.02 33.46
CA ILE A 164 -17.40 24.43 32.12
C ILE A 164 -18.48 25.05 31.22
N THR A 165 -19.60 25.48 31.80
CA THR A 165 -20.66 26.23 31.08
C THR A 165 -20.18 27.58 30.55
N ARG A 166 -19.01 28.04 31.01
CA ARG A 166 -18.32 29.26 30.55
C ARG A 166 -17.03 28.96 29.79
N ALA A 167 -16.78 27.70 29.41
CA ALA A 167 -15.64 27.34 28.60
C ALA A 167 -15.70 28.08 27.25
N LEU A 168 -14.56 28.63 26.83
CA LEU A 168 -14.45 29.29 25.53
C LEU A 168 -14.25 28.23 24.45
N PRO A 169 -15.13 28.15 23.43
CA PRO A 169 -14.97 27.19 22.35
C PRO A 169 -13.74 27.53 21.51
N MET A 170 -12.98 26.51 21.14
CA MET A 170 -11.87 26.62 20.20
C MET A 170 -12.33 26.30 18.78
N THR A 171 -11.56 26.79 17.81
CA THR A 171 -11.82 26.54 16.38
C THR A 171 -10.89 25.44 15.89
N GLU A 172 -11.42 24.33 15.38
CA GLU A 172 -10.65 23.36 14.61
C GLU A 172 -10.31 23.98 13.25
N HIS A 173 -9.11 24.53 13.18
CA HIS A 173 -8.66 25.38 12.09
C HIS A 173 -7.71 24.64 11.12
N ASN A 174 -7.26 23.47 11.55
CA ASN A 174 -6.55 22.47 10.77
C ASN A 174 -6.91 21.09 11.35
N TYR A 175 -6.62 19.99 10.63
CA TYR A 175 -7.05 18.66 11.06
C TYR A 175 -6.55 18.31 12.45
N ASN A 176 -7.48 18.08 13.39
CA ASN A 176 -7.19 17.79 14.80
C ASN A 176 -6.36 18.86 15.52
N GLU A 177 -6.28 20.07 14.97
CA GLU A 177 -5.53 21.20 15.51
C GLU A 177 -6.48 22.38 15.76
N TRP A 178 -6.48 22.83 17.00
CA TRP A 178 -7.46 23.75 17.55
C TRP A 178 -6.77 25.04 17.94
N ALA A 179 -7.41 26.17 17.63
CA ALA A 179 -6.90 27.50 17.95
C ALA A 179 -7.96 28.39 18.58
N VAL A 180 -7.51 29.31 19.44
CA VAL A 180 -8.31 30.40 20.01
C VAL A 180 -7.45 31.65 20.18
N ASP A 181 -8.05 32.80 19.87
CA ASP A 181 -7.48 34.12 20.14
C ASP A 181 -8.10 34.69 21.42
N LEU A 182 -7.24 35.19 22.31
CA LEU A 182 -7.59 35.85 23.56
C LEU A 182 -7.06 37.30 23.55
N ASP A 183 -7.75 38.20 24.24
CA ASP A 183 -7.26 39.57 24.46
C ASP A 183 -6.28 39.59 25.63
N ALA A 184 -5.05 40.07 25.40
CA ALA A 184 -4.05 40.15 26.46
C ALA A 184 -4.43 41.16 27.56
N ASP A 185 -5.27 42.16 27.24
CA ASP A 185 -5.72 43.17 28.22
C ASP A 185 -6.59 42.57 29.34
N ASP A 186 -7.21 41.42 29.10
CA ASP A 186 -7.99 40.69 30.09
C ASP A 186 -7.11 39.99 31.16
N TYR A 187 -5.78 39.97 31.00
CA TYR A 187 -4.83 39.25 31.86
C TYR A 187 -3.70 40.16 32.37
N PRO A 188 -3.99 41.17 33.21
CA PRO A 188 -3.02 42.20 33.62
C PRO A 188 -1.85 41.69 34.45
N GLN A 189 -1.97 40.50 35.08
CA GLN A 189 -0.88 39.85 35.80
C GLN A 189 0.13 39.16 34.87
N GLY A 190 -0.15 39.11 33.56
CA GLY A 190 0.72 38.48 32.58
C GLY A 190 0.83 36.97 32.73
N ARG A 191 -0.17 36.30 33.31
CA ARG A 191 -0.18 34.85 33.51
C ARG A 191 -1.54 34.25 33.21
N LEU A 192 -1.54 33.16 32.45
CA LEU A 192 -2.70 32.33 32.13
C LEU A 192 -2.58 31.01 32.88
N GLU A 193 -3.67 30.55 33.48
CA GLU A 193 -3.78 29.20 34.05
C GLU A 193 -5.09 28.57 33.57
N PHE A 194 -5.03 27.42 32.90
CA PHE A 194 -6.19 26.81 32.24
C PHE A 194 -6.06 25.30 32.03
N LYS A 195 -7.14 24.70 31.56
CA LYS A 195 -7.21 23.35 31.00
C LYS A 195 -8.06 23.32 29.73
N PHE A 196 -7.82 22.31 28.92
CA PHE A 196 -8.72 21.94 27.83
C PHE A 196 -9.85 21.03 28.30
N VAL A 197 -11.04 21.24 27.74
CA VAL A 197 -12.23 20.42 27.94
C VAL A 197 -12.83 20.04 26.61
N ALA A 198 -13.37 18.82 26.51
CA ALA A 198 -14.10 18.34 25.35
C ALA A 198 -15.58 18.18 25.68
N PHE A 199 -16.46 18.61 24.76
CA PHE A 199 -17.91 18.53 24.91
C PHE A 199 -18.59 18.23 23.58
N SER A 200 -19.74 17.56 23.63
CA SER A 200 -20.58 17.28 22.45
C SER A 200 -21.41 18.50 22.03
N GLU A 201 -21.62 18.68 20.72
CA GLU A 201 -22.55 19.68 20.16
C GLU A 201 -24.00 19.50 20.64
N GLU A 202 -24.40 18.28 21.04
CA GLU A 202 -25.75 17.98 21.51
C GLU A 202 -26.02 18.40 22.96
N GLY A 203 -25.05 19.06 23.61
CA GLY A 203 -25.16 19.55 24.98
C GLY A 203 -24.94 18.43 25.99
N ASP A 204 -23.68 18.11 26.24
CA ASP A 204 -23.33 17.10 27.23
C ASP A 204 -23.48 17.63 28.67
N THR A 205 -23.97 16.78 29.56
CA THR A 205 -24.08 17.09 31.00
C THR A 205 -22.77 16.80 31.75
N ALA A 206 -21.81 16.09 31.12
CA ALA A 206 -20.53 15.72 31.72
C ALA A 206 -19.34 15.84 30.74
N PRO A 207 -18.84 17.07 30.47
CA PRO A 207 -17.67 17.29 29.61
C PRO A 207 -16.39 16.59 30.11
N MET A 208 -15.56 16.14 29.18
CA MET A 208 -14.28 15.49 29.48
C MET A 208 -13.20 16.54 29.71
N TRP A 209 -12.41 16.36 30.76
CA TRP A 209 -11.25 17.21 31.04
C TRP A 209 -9.99 16.57 30.47
N GLU A 210 -9.03 17.40 30.07
CA GLU A 210 -7.71 16.90 29.74
C GLU A 210 -7.00 16.30 30.98
N ASP A 211 -6.22 15.26 30.72
CA ASP A 211 -5.35 14.62 31.70
C ASP A 211 -4.17 15.52 32.11
N GLY A 212 -3.67 15.32 33.33
CA GLY A 212 -2.52 16.05 33.87
C GLY A 212 -2.88 17.26 34.75
N LEU A 213 -1.88 18.08 35.06
CA LEU A 213 -2.04 19.31 35.86
C LEU A 213 -2.55 20.47 35.00
N ASN A 214 -2.94 21.57 35.63
CA ASN A 214 -3.31 22.81 34.93
C ASN A 214 -2.13 23.32 34.09
N ARG A 215 -2.41 23.77 32.88
CA ARG A 215 -1.44 24.43 32.02
C ARG A 215 -1.24 25.87 32.51
N THR A 216 -0.01 26.35 32.44
CA THR A 216 0.34 27.74 32.78
C THR A 216 1.17 28.36 31.67
N ILE A 217 0.87 29.61 31.30
CA ILE A 217 1.66 30.40 30.36
C ILE A 217 1.94 31.77 31.00
N ASP A 218 3.21 32.13 31.09
CA ASP A 218 3.63 33.50 31.42
C ASP A 218 3.73 34.31 30.13
N LEU A 219 2.93 35.38 30.04
CA LEU A 219 2.86 36.26 28.88
C LEU A 219 4.05 37.23 28.91
N PRO A 220 4.76 37.41 27.77
CA PRO A 220 5.73 38.48 27.66
C PRO A 220 5.03 39.84 27.75
N TRP A 221 5.80 40.88 28.00
CA TRP A 221 5.30 42.24 27.80
C TRP A 221 4.97 42.45 26.31
N MET A 222 3.79 43.01 26.03
CA MET A 222 3.25 43.18 24.68
C MET A 222 2.83 44.61 24.38
N ASN A 223 3.19 45.10 23.19
CA ASN A 223 2.72 46.38 22.64
C ASN A 223 1.40 46.24 21.88
N GLU A 224 0.68 47.35 21.71
CA GLU A 224 -0.44 47.40 20.76
C GLU A 224 0.03 47.03 19.34
N GLY A 225 -0.71 46.16 18.67
CA GLY A 225 -0.37 45.63 17.35
C GLY A 225 0.55 44.41 17.37
N GLU A 226 0.75 43.78 18.53
CA GLU A 226 1.47 42.51 18.66
C GLU A 226 0.50 41.32 18.83
N LEU A 227 0.83 40.22 18.17
CA LEU A 227 0.27 38.89 18.40
C LEU A 227 1.37 37.97 18.92
N VAL A 228 1.11 37.30 20.03
CA VAL A 228 1.96 36.20 20.53
C VAL A 228 1.20 34.90 20.34
N SER A 229 1.84 33.90 19.72
CA SER A 229 1.24 32.59 19.49
C SER A 229 2.03 31.49 20.20
N TYR A 230 1.33 30.59 20.87
CA TYR A 230 1.91 29.43 21.53
C TYR A 230 1.41 28.13 20.89
N ASP A 231 2.34 27.34 20.37
CA ASP A 231 2.10 25.95 19.99
C ASP A 231 2.32 25.06 21.21
N LEU A 232 1.26 24.43 21.72
CA LEU A 232 1.29 23.65 22.95
C LEU A 232 1.40 22.15 22.68
N THR A 233 1.87 21.41 23.69
CA THR A 233 1.80 19.94 23.66
C THR A 233 0.36 19.48 23.49
N GLN A 234 0.17 18.35 22.79
CA GLN A 234 -1.14 17.73 22.59
C GLN A 234 -1.98 17.68 23.88
N ALA A 235 -3.27 17.95 23.76
CA ALA A 235 -4.26 17.70 24.80
C ALA A 235 -4.62 16.22 24.80
N PHE A 236 -4.47 15.57 25.95
CA PHE A 236 -4.79 14.16 26.13
C PHE A 236 -6.10 14.02 26.90
N PHE A 237 -7.02 13.22 26.36
CA PHE A 237 -8.27 12.85 27.00
C PHE A 237 -8.27 11.35 27.34
N PRO A 238 -9.02 10.91 28.37
CA PRO A 238 -9.13 9.51 28.78
C PRO A 238 -10.02 8.70 27.82
N LEU A 239 -9.73 8.77 26.52
CA LEU A 239 -10.42 8.07 25.44
C LEU A 239 -9.65 6.82 25.05
N TYR A 240 -10.37 5.72 24.86
CA TYR A 240 -9.81 4.48 24.36
C TYR A 240 -9.58 4.54 22.84
N ASN A 241 -8.59 3.80 22.38
CA ASN A 241 -8.28 3.63 20.97
C ASN A 241 -9.42 2.94 20.20
N GLU A 242 -9.80 3.50 19.07
CA GLU A 242 -10.82 2.91 18.20
C GLU A 242 -10.32 1.63 17.53
N LYS A 243 -11.18 0.62 17.45
CA LYS A 243 -10.93 -0.61 16.72
C LYS A 243 -12.04 -0.73 15.68
N LEU A 244 -11.72 -1.20 14.49
CA LEU A 244 -12.67 -1.30 13.38
C LEU A 244 -12.71 -2.72 12.82
N ALA A 245 -13.90 -3.16 12.41
CA ALA A 245 -14.10 -4.41 11.68
C ALA A 245 -14.33 -4.12 10.20
N GLY A 246 -13.92 -5.07 9.35
CA GLY A 246 -14.10 -4.94 7.91
C GLY A 246 -14.12 -6.24 7.12
N THR A 247 -14.46 -6.07 5.85
CA THR A 247 -14.53 -7.16 4.87
C THR A 247 -13.53 -6.93 3.74
N LEU A 248 -12.83 -7.98 3.31
CA LEU A 248 -12.02 -8.04 2.10
C LEU A 248 -12.78 -8.79 1.01
N VAL A 249 -12.92 -8.19 -0.17
CA VAL A 249 -13.50 -8.85 -1.35
C VAL A 249 -12.94 -8.24 -2.65
N PRO A 250 -12.52 -9.04 -3.64
CA PRO A 250 -12.14 -8.51 -4.95
C PRO A 250 -13.37 -7.94 -5.69
N VAL A 251 -13.24 -6.79 -6.35
CA VAL A 251 -14.37 -6.18 -7.08
C VAL A 251 -14.89 -7.11 -8.17
N PHE A 252 -14.00 -7.78 -8.91
CA PHE A 252 -14.39 -8.71 -9.98
C PHE A 252 -15.25 -9.88 -9.46
N SER A 253 -15.12 -10.25 -8.18
CA SER A 253 -15.86 -11.34 -7.56
C SER A 253 -17.28 -10.98 -7.18
N LEU A 254 -17.61 -9.69 -7.06
CA LEU A 254 -18.94 -9.24 -6.64
C LEU A 254 -20.01 -9.70 -7.65
N ARG A 255 -21.21 -9.94 -7.14
CA ARG A 255 -22.37 -10.34 -7.94
C ARG A 255 -23.63 -9.64 -7.46
N SER A 256 -24.34 -9.01 -8.38
CA SER A 256 -25.71 -8.56 -8.19
C SER A 256 -26.60 -9.10 -9.30
N ARG A 257 -27.92 -8.89 -9.17
CA ARG A 257 -28.87 -9.23 -10.24
C ARG A 257 -28.64 -8.41 -11.52
N LYS A 258 -27.90 -7.30 -11.41
CA LYS A 258 -27.61 -6.37 -12.50
C LYS A 258 -26.24 -6.53 -13.14
N SER A 259 -25.27 -7.18 -12.47
CA SER A 259 -23.91 -7.38 -13.00
C SER A 259 -23.89 -7.93 -14.43
N PHE A 260 -22.87 -7.57 -15.19
CA PHE A 260 -22.63 -8.07 -16.55
C PHE A 260 -21.52 -9.14 -16.51
N GLY A 261 -21.77 -10.25 -15.82
CA GLY A 261 -20.83 -11.39 -15.72
C GLY A 261 -19.59 -11.17 -14.84
N VAL A 262 -19.28 -9.93 -14.45
CA VAL A 262 -18.20 -9.54 -13.53
C VAL A 262 -18.71 -8.46 -12.58
N GLY A 263 -18.19 -8.40 -11.36
CA GLY A 263 -18.49 -7.32 -10.44
C GLY A 263 -17.89 -5.99 -10.89
N ASP A 264 -18.64 -4.89 -10.74
CA ASP A 264 -18.24 -3.54 -11.17
C ASP A 264 -18.44 -2.46 -10.09
N PHE A 265 -18.25 -1.18 -10.44
CA PHE A 265 -18.35 -0.10 -9.46
C PHE A 265 -19.78 0.13 -8.93
N GLY A 266 -20.82 -0.29 -9.66
CA GLY A 266 -22.19 -0.33 -9.16
C GLY A 266 -22.34 -1.38 -8.06
N ASP A 267 -21.79 -2.57 -8.30
CA ASP A 267 -21.78 -3.65 -7.31
C ASP A 267 -20.94 -3.29 -6.07
N LEU A 268 -19.80 -2.61 -6.25
CA LEU A 268 -18.98 -2.12 -5.14
C LEU A 268 -19.75 -1.15 -4.24
N ARG A 269 -20.59 -0.29 -4.84
CA ARG A 269 -21.49 0.59 -4.08
C ARG A 269 -22.50 -0.20 -3.25
N MET A 270 -23.04 -1.30 -3.78
CA MET A 270 -23.95 -2.18 -3.03
C MET A 270 -23.23 -2.94 -1.91
N MET A 271 -21.97 -3.32 -2.13
CA MET A 271 -21.15 -3.94 -1.08
C MET A 271 -20.90 -2.97 0.10
N ILE A 272 -20.74 -1.67 -0.17
CA ILE A 272 -20.70 -0.65 0.89
C ILE A 272 -21.98 -0.66 1.73
N ASP A 273 -23.15 -0.79 1.11
CA ASP A 273 -24.42 -0.88 1.84
C ASP A 273 -24.49 -2.12 2.73
N PHE A 274 -24.01 -3.28 2.26
CA PHE A 274 -23.92 -4.49 3.06
C PHE A 274 -22.99 -4.32 4.29
N VAL A 275 -21.77 -3.80 4.07
CA VAL A 275 -20.79 -3.52 5.14
C VAL A 275 -21.36 -2.54 6.16
N ALA A 276 -21.99 -1.45 5.72
CA ALA A 276 -22.62 -0.49 6.61
C ALA A 276 -23.79 -1.12 7.39
N SER A 277 -24.61 -1.97 6.75
CA SER A 277 -25.75 -2.63 7.40
C SER A 277 -25.36 -3.64 8.48
N THR A 278 -24.09 -4.07 8.51
CA THR A 278 -23.54 -4.98 9.52
C THR A 278 -22.64 -4.26 10.54
N HIS A 279 -22.73 -2.93 10.60
CA HIS A 279 -21.96 -2.05 11.48
C HIS A 279 -20.44 -2.11 11.31
N GLN A 280 -19.94 -2.73 10.24
CA GLN A 280 -18.52 -2.67 9.90
C GLN A 280 -18.14 -1.26 9.43
N ARG A 281 -16.83 -0.97 9.37
CA ARG A 281 -16.30 0.36 9.02
C ARG A 281 -15.20 0.33 7.95
N VAL A 282 -14.79 -0.86 7.49
CA VAL A 282 -13.75 -0.99 6.47
C VAL A 282 -14.19 -1.96 5.37
N LEU A 283 -14.02 -1.55 4.12
CA LEU A 283 -14.13 -2.42 2.96
C LEU A 283 -12.80 -2.40 2.20
N GLN A 284 -12.11 -3.54 2.18
CA GLN A 284 -10.87 -3.71 1.43
C GLN A 284 -11.14 -4.38 0.09
N ILE A 285 -10.49 -3.88 -0.96
CA ILE A 285 -10.52 -4.48 -2.30
C ILE A 285 -9.11 -4.79 -2.80
N LEU A 286 -9.03 -5.67 -3.80
CA LEU A 286 -7.80 -5.94 -4.55
C LEU A 286 -7.54 -4.83 -5.58
N PRO A 287 -6.36 -4.81 -6.25
CA PRO A 287 -6.06 -3.80 -7.27
C PRO A 287 -7.12 -3.77 -8.38
N ILE A 288 -7.47 -2.56 -8.82
CA ILE A 288 -8.50 -2.30 -9.84
C ILE A 288 -7.93 -1.72 -11.14
N ASN A 289 -6.60 -1.69 -11.25
CA ASN A 289 -5.89 -1.13 -12.39
C ASN A 289 -6.04 -2.01 -13.64
N ASP A 290 -5.90 -1.41 -14.82
CA ASP A 290 -5.92 -2.16 -16.07
C ASP A 290 -4.72 -3.12 -16.14
N SER A 291 -4.99 -4.38 -16.46
CA SER A 291 -4.02 -5.48 -16.63
C SER A 291 -4.05 -6.05 -18.05
N THR A 292 -4.78 -5.43 -18.98
CA THR A 292 -4.99 -5.96 -20.33
C THR A 292 -3.71 -5.95 -21.17
N THR A 293 -3.19 -7.12 -21.50
CA THR A 293 -2.03 -7.30 -22.39
C THR A 293 -2.33 -8.17 -23.61
N THR A 294 -3.20 -9.16 -23.46
CA THR A 294 -3.48 -10.18 -24.48
C THR A 294 -4.94 -10.25 -24.90
N HIS A 295 -5.85 -9.62 -24.14
CA HIS A 295 -7.31 -9.81 -24.23
C HIS A 295 -7.76 -11.24 -23.95
N THR A 296 -6.98 -12.00 -23.17
CA THR A 296 -7.30 -13.37 -22.75
C THR A 296 -7.35 -13.47 -21.23
N TRP A 297 -7.80 -14.62 -20.71
CA TRP A 297 -7.85 -14.89 -19.28
C TRP A 297 -6.54 -14.65 -18.51
N THR A 298 -5.37 -14.67 -19.18
CA THR A 298 -4.08 -14.40 -18.53
C THR A 298 -3.98 -12.97 -18.00
N ASP A 299 -4.82 -12.05 -18.52
CA ASP A 299 -4.93 -10.68 -18.03
C ASP A 299 -5.72 -10.58 -16.71
N SER A 300 -6.27 -11.68 -16.20
CA SER A 300 -7.03 -11.71 -14.94
C SER A 300 -6.21 -11.40 -13.68
N TYR A 301 -4.87 -11.44 -13.76
CA TYR A 301 -3.99 -11.19 -12.61
C TYR A 301 -3.91 -9.70 -12.23
N PRO A 302 -4.57 -9.25 -11.13
CA PRO A 302 -4.72 -7.83 -10.83
C PRO A 302 -3.42 -7.13 -10.41
N TYR A 303 -2.38 -7.89 -9.99
CA TYR A 303 -1.09 -7.32 -9.60
C TYR A 303 -0.16 -7.07 -10.79
N SER A 304 -0.53 -7.54 -11.99
CA SER A 304 0.19 -7.29 -13.24
C SER A 304 -0.43 -6.13 -14.02
N CYS A 305 -0.56 -4.96 -13.38
CA CYS A 305 -1.13 -3.80 -14.05
C CYS A 305 -0.20 -3.25 -15.16
N ILE A 306 -0.81 -2.80 -16.25
CA ILE A 306 -0.10 -2.11 -17.34
C ILE A 306 0.06 -0.61 -17.07
N SER A 307 -0.78 -0.05 -16.20
CA SER A 307 -0.66 1.32 -15.72
C SER A 307 -1.08 1.44 -14.26
N ILE A 308 -0.27 2.14 -13.47
CA ILE A 308 -0.56 2.49 -12.07
C ILE A 308 -1.67 3.55 -11.94
N PHE A 309 -2.07 4.19 -13.03
CA PHE A 309 -3.11 5.24 -13.05
C PHE A 309 -4.43 4.74 -13.61
N ALA A 310 -4.38 3.98 -14.71
CA ALA A 310 -5.59 3.58 -15.43
C ALA A 310 -6.38 2.52 -14.67
N LEU A 311 -7.69 2.68 -14.65
CA LEU A 311 -8.65 1.72 -14.10
C LEU A 311 -9.02 0.70 -15.18
N HIS A 312 -9.27 -0.56 -14.80
CA HIS A 312 -9.60 -1.60 -15.76
C HIS A 312 -10.99 -1.36 -16.38
N PRO A 313 -11.13 -1.36 -17.73
CA PRO A 313 -12.42 -1.18 -18.41
C PRO A 313 -13.56 -2.13 -17.99
N GLN A 314 -13.24 -3.29 -17.41
CA GLN A 314 -14.24 -4.27 -16.98
C GLN A 314 -15.11 -3.76 -15.82
N TYR A 315 -14.61 -2.81 -15.03
CA TYR A 315 -15.30 -2.28 -13.85
C TYR A 315 -16.29 -1.16 -14.15
N VAL A 316 -16.52 -0.82 -15.43
CA VAL A 316 -17.61 0.09 -15.79
C VAL A 316 -18.95 -0.57 -15.47
N ASP A 317 -19.76 0.12 -14.68
CA ASP A 317 -21.19 -0.16 -14.54
C ASP A 317 -21.94 0.46 -15.72
N LEU A 318 -22.43 -0.39 -16.63
CA LEU A 318 -23.16 0.05 -17.82
C LEU A 318 -24.55 0.61 -17.48
N HIS A 319 -25.14 0.28 -16.33
CA HIS A 319 -26.48 0.75 -15.93
C HIS A 319 -26.50 2.21 -15.50
N GLN A 320 -25.35 2.75 -15.08
CA GLN A 320 -25.20 4.17 -14.76
C GLN A 320 -25.00 5.04 -16.01
N LEU A 321 -24.87 4.44 -17.19
CA LEU A 321 -24.65 5.14 -18.44
C LEU A 321 -25.97 5.35 -19.19
N PRO A 322 -26.03 6.34 -20.11
CA PRO A 322 -27.13 6.43 -21.05
C PRO A 322 -27.28 5.13 -21.85
N GLY A 323 -28.51 4.63 -21.95
CA GLY A 323 -28.78 3.41 -22.71
C GLY A 323 -28.57 3.60 -24.21
N LEU A 324 -28.19 2.52 -24.90
CA LEU A 324 -28.04 2.55 -26.36
C LEU A 324 -29.37 2.91 -27.05
N LYS A 325 -29.32 3.80 -28.05
CA LYS A 325 -30.49 4.21 -28.86
C LYS A 325 -31.07 3.08 -29.71
N ASP A 326 -30.22 2.16 -30.17
CA ASP A 326 -30.65 0.98 -30.94
C ASP A 326 -31.23 -0.08 -29.98
N GLU A 327 -32.55 -0.28 -30.07
CA GLU A 327 -33.29 -1.22 -29.25
C GLU A 327 -32.91 -2.68 -29.49
N GLN A 328 -32.55 -3.07 -30.72
CA GLN A 328 -32.11 -4.43 -31.02
C GLN A 328 -30.75 -4.73 -30.40
N LEU A 329 -29.82 -3.76 -30.48
CA LEU A 329 -28.52 -3.88 -29.82
C LEU A 329 -28.67 -3.90 -28.30
N ARG A 330 -29.53 -3.05 -27.73
CA ARG A 330 -29.84 -3.08 -26.29
C ARG A 330 -30.35 -4.46 -25.86
N ALA A 331 -31.35 -5.00 -26.54
CA ALA A 331 -31.89 -6.34 -26.24
C ALA A 331 -30.87 -7.47 -26.46
N LYS A 332 -29.89 -7.29 -27.36
CA LYS A 332 -28.76 -8.23 -27.52
C LYS A 332 -27.85 -8.19 -26.29
N PHE A 333 -27.40 -7.01 -25.88
CA PHE A 333 -26.53 -6.86 -24.71
C PHE A 333 -27.22 -7.27 -23.41
N ASP A 334 -28.53 -7.02 -23.27
CA ASP A 334 -29.29 -7.47 -22.09
C ASP A 334 -29.35 -9.00 -21.98
N ARG A 335 -29.55 -9.70 -23.10
CA ARG A 335 -29.50 -11.18 -23.12
C ARG A 335 -28.11 -11.72 -22.81
N GLU A 336 -27.08 -11.11 -23.38
CA GLU A 336 -25.69 -11.49 -23.11
C GLU A 336 -25.29 -11.22 -21.65
N ARG A 337 -25.76 -10.11 -21.07
CA ARG A 337 -25.64 -9.79 -19.64
C ARG A 337 -26.25 -10.89 -18.79
N GLU A 338 -27.49 -11.30 -19.07
CA GLU A 338 -28.18 -12.34 -18.31
C GLU A 338 -27.46 -13.69 -18.39
N GLU A 339 -27.03 -14.09 -19.59
CA GLU A 339 -26.29 -15.32 -19.82
C GLU A 339 -24.97 -15.33 -19.03
N LEU A 340 -24.14 -14.29 -19.18
CA LEU A 340 -22.86 -14.18 -18.50
C LEU A 340 -23.05 -14.05 -16.98
N ASN A 341 -24.07 -13.30 -16.53
CA ASN A 341 -24.35 -13.15 -15.10
C ASN A 341 -24.81 -14.47 -14.45
N ALA A 342 -25.37 -15.41 -15.21
CA ALA A 342 -25.76 -16.73 -14.71
C ALA A 342 -24.57 -17.68 -14.49
N LEU A 343 -23.42 -17.45 -15.12
CA LEU A 343 -22.26 -18.34 -15.02
C LEU A 343 -21.69 -18.41 -13.60
N PRO A 344 -21.24 -19.60 -13.14
CA PRO A 344 -20.67 -19.76 -11.79
C PRO A 344 -19.29 -19.09 -11.64
N GLN A 345 -18.55 -18.93 -12.73
CA GLN A 345 -17.25 -18.26 -12.78
C GLN A 345 -17.25 -17.21 -13.89
N ILE A 346 -16.31 -16.28 -13.82
CA ILE A 346 -16.19 -15.18 -14.78
C ILE A 346 -15.65 -15.72 -16.11
N ASP A 347 -16.30 -15.34 -17.21
CA ASP A 347 -15.79 -15.49 -18.57
C ASP A 347 -15.21 -14.15 -19.04
N TYR A 348 -13.92 -13.94 -18.75
CA TYR A 348 -13.26 -12.64 -18.93
C TYR A 348 -13.28 -12.17 -20.38
N GLU A 349 -13.01 -13.07 -21.32
CA GLU A 349 -12.96 -12.75 -22.75
C GLU A 349 -14.31 -12.25 -23.26
N ARG A 350 -15.41 -12.97 -22.95
CA ARG A 350 -16.76 -12.56 -23.39
C ARG A 350 -17.21 -11.28 -22.70
N VAL A 351 -17.00 -11.17 -21.39
CA VAL A 351 -17.38 -9.97 -20.61
C VAL A 351 -16.64 -8.73 -21.13
N ASN A 352 -15.32 -8.80 -21.28
CA ASN A 352 -14.51 -7.67 -21.72
C ASN A 352 -14.85 -7.28 -23.16
N THR A 353 -15.02 -8.26 -24.04
CA THR A 353 -15.45 -8.01 -25.43
C THR A 353 -16.81 -7.31 -25.47
N ALA A 354 -17.79 -7.80 -24.72
CA ALA A 354 -19.14 -7.23 -24.69
C ALA A 354 -19.17 -5.82 -24.11
N LYS A 355 -18.52 -5.59 -22.94
CA LYS A 355 -18.46 -4.27 -22.31
C LYS A 355 -17.73 -3.25 -23.19
N LEU A 356 -16.59 -3.61 -23.81
CA LEU A 356 -15.88 -2.72 -24.72
C LEU A 356 -16.69 -2.41 -25.98
N ALA A 357 -17.39 -3.41 -26.55
CA ALA A 357 -18.27 -3.20 -27.69
C ALA A 357 -19.42 -2.23 -27.35
N TYR A 358 -20.06 -2.40 -26.19
CA TYR A 358 -21.09 -1.50 -25.70
C TYR A 358 -20.56 -0.06 -25.59
N LEU A 359 -19.40 0.11 -24.95
CA LEU A 359 -18.78 1.42 -24.75
C LEU A 359 -18.40 2.10 -26.07
N ARG A 360 -17.95 1.36 -27.08
CA ARG A 360 -17.67 1.91 -28.41
C ARG A 360 -18.93 2.45 -29.07
N ILE A 361 -20.04 1.72 -29.00
CA ILE A 361 -21.32 2.18 -29.55
C ILE A 361 -21.80 3.44 -28.82
N LEU A 362 -21.72 3.45 -27.48
CA LEU A 362 -22.09 4.62 -26.68
C LEU A 362 -21.21 5.84 -26.98
N PHE A 363 -19.90 5.62 -27.16
CA PHE A 363 -18.94 6.67 -27.50
C PHE A 363 -19.28 7.36 -28.83
N GLU A 364 -19.75 6.59 -29.83
CA GLU A 364 -20.12 7.12 -31.14
C GLU A 364 -21.46 7.88 -31.14
N GLN A 365 -22.32 7.61 -30.16
CA GLN A 365 -23.62 8.28 -29.97
C GLN A 365 -23.47 9.74 -29.52
N GLU A 366 -24.56 10.49 -29.64
CA GLU A 366 -24.61 11.91 -29.26
C GLU A 366 -24.26 12.12 -27.78
N GLU A 367 -24.78 11.27 -26.91
CA GLU A 367 -24.57 11.30 -25.47
C GLU A 367 -23.08 11.12 -25.12
N GLY A 368 -22.40 10.16 -25.76
CA GLY A 368 -20.95 9.97 -25.59
C GLY A 368 -20.15 11.18 -26.08
N ARG A 369 -20.54 11.78 -27.21
CA ARG A 369 -19.91 13.01 -27.73
C ARG A 369 -20.13 14.21 -26.82
N GLU A 370 -21.29 14.33 -26.20
CA GLU A 370 -21.58 15.42 -25.25
C GLU A 370 -20.81 15.25 -23.94
N MET A 371 -20.62 14.02 -23.44
CA MET A 371 -19.73 13.75 -22.30
C MET A 371 -18.31 14.25 -22.59
N MET A 372 -17.77 13.97 -23.79
CA MET A 372 -16.44 14.44 -24.20
C MET A 372 -16.34 15.97 -24.39
N LYS A 373 -17.46 16.69 -24.41
CA LYS A 373 -17.52 18.17 -24.45
C LYS A 373 -17.85 18.78 -23.09
N SER A 374 -18.10 17.97 -22.05
CA SER A 374 -18.52 18.47 -20.75
C SER A 374 -17.39 19.24 -20.04
N ALA A 375 -17.74 20.05 -19.04
CA ALA A 375 -16.75 20.77 -18.23
C ALA A 375 -15.96 19.80 -17.34
N GLU A 376 -16.63 18.75 -16.87
CA GLU A 376 -16.10 17.68 -16.04
C GLU A 376 -15.04 16.88 -16.80
N PHE A 377 -15.32 16.51 -18.07
CA PHE A 377 -14.32 15.85 -18.91
C PHE A 377 -13.10 16.74 -19.13
N ARG A 378 -13.28 18.03 -19.44
CA ARG A 378 -12.16 18.97 -19.62
C ARG A 378 -11.30 19.07 -18.35
N LYS A 379 -11.94 19.11 -17.18
CA LYS A 379 -11.24 19.12 -15.89
C LYS A 379 -10.45 17.82 -15.68
N PHE A 380 -11.10 16.67 -15.85
CA PHE A 380 -10.46 15.37 -15.74
C PHE A 380 -9.27 15.24 -16.70
N PHE A 381 -9.47 15.58 -17.98
CA PHE A 381 -8.43 15.50 -18.99
C PHE A 381 -7.24 16.39 -18.63
N ALA A 382 -7.46 17.64 -18.19
CA ALA A 382 -6.37 18.53 -17.77
C ALA A 382 -5.58 17.99 -16.57
N GLU A 383 -6.23 17.32 -15.62
CA GLU A 383 -5.56 16.68 -14.48
C GLU A 383 -4.83 15.39 -14.86
N ALA A 384 -5.36 14.66 -15.85
CA ALA A 384 -4.91 13.32 -16.22
C ALA A 384 -3.98 13.28 -17.44
N GLU A 385 -3.88 14.37 -18.21
CA GLU A 385 -3.23 14.44 -19.53
C GLU A 385 -1.85 13.76 -19.52
N SER A 386 -1.05 14.02 -18.48
CA SER A 386 0.30 13.50 -18.32
C SER A 386 0.40 11.98 -18.48
N TRP A 387 -0.52 11.21 -17.88
CA TRP A 387 -0.55 9.74 -17.94
C TRP A 387 -1.61 9.20 -18.91
N LEU A 388 -2.72 9.91 -19.10
CA LEU A 388 -3.86 9.44 -19.88
C LEU A 388 -3.54 9.40 -21.38
N VAL A 389 -2.80 10.38 -21.88
CA VAL A 389 -2.37 10.46 -23.28
C VAL A 389 -1.45 9.30 -23.66
N PRO A 390 -0.32 9.04 -22.95
CA PRO A 390 0.51 7.87 -23.25
C PRO A 390 -0.25 6.56 -23.08
N TYR A 391 -1.09 6.42 -22.05
CA TYR A 391 -1.93 5.24 -21.86
C TYR A 391 -2.85 4.98 -23.06
N ALA A 392 -3.53 5.99 -23.57
CA ALA A 392 -4.44 5.83 -24.70
C ALA A 392 -3.70 5.48 -26.00
N GLN A 393 -2.53 6.08 -26.25
CA GLN A 393 -1.69 5.70 -27.39
C GLN A 393 -1.18 4.27 -27.25
N TYR A 394 -0.69 3.89 -26.06
CA TYR A 394 -0.24 2.53 -25.76
C TYR A 394 -1.34 1.50 -26.05
N CYS A 395 -2.56 1.70 -25.54
CA CYS A 395 -3.67 0.79 -25.78
C CYS A 395 -4.02 0.68 -27.27
N THR A 396 -4.06 1.80 -27.99
CA THR A 396 -4.29 1.80 -29.44
C THR A 396 -3.18 1.06 -30.21
N LEU A 397 -1.92 1.20 -29.81
CA LEU A 397 -0.78 0.54 -30.45
C LEU A 397 -0.73 -0.96 -30.12
N ARG A 398 -0.96 -1.35 -28.87
CA ARG A 398 -1.09 -2.75 -28.43
C ARG A 398 -2.15 -3.47 -29.26
N ASP A 399 -3.34 -2.89 -29.38
CA ASP A 399 -4.45 -3.48 -30.13
C ASP A 399 -4.18 -3.53 -31.64
N ARG A 400 -3.52 -2.49 -32.18
CA ARG A 400 -3.14 -2.43 -33.60
C ARG A 400 -2.10 -3.48 -33.98
N TYR A 401 -1.11 -3.71 -33.13
CA TYR A 401 -0.03 -4.67 -33.37
C TYR A 401 -0.34 -6.07 -32.85
N GLY A 402 -1.39 -6.25 -32.05
CA GLY A 402 -1.80 -7.53 -31.48
C GLY A 402 -0.86 -8.07 -30.40
N THR A 403 0.00 -7.22 -29.83
CA THR A 403 0.98 -7.60 -28.80
C THR A 403 1.32 -6.41 -27.91
N ALA A 404 1.50 -6.67 -26.62
CA ALA A 404 2.01 -5.70 -25.64
C ALA A 404 3.53 -5.53 -25.71
N ASP A 405 4.27 -6.46 -26.34
CA ASP A 405 5.72 -6.33 -26.50
C ASP A 405 6.07 -5.21 -27.49
N PHE A 406 6.23 -4.01 -26.95
CA PHE A 406 6.53 -2.80 -27.70
C PHE A 406 7.88 -2.85 -28.44
N ASN A 407 8.79 -3.77 -28.12
CA ASN A 407 10.03 -3.94 -28.88
C ASN A 407 9.77 -4.49 -30.28
N THR A 408 8.65 -5.19 -30.46
CA THR A 408 8.23 -5.77 -31.74
C THR A 408 7.37 -4.83 -32.58
N TRP A 409 6.95 -3.70 -32.03
CA TRP A 409 6.19 -2.69 -32.76
C TRP A 409 7.02 -2.08 -33.91
N LYS A 410 6.33 -1.75 -35.00
CA LYS A 410 6.98 -1.16 -36.20
C LYS A 410 7.51 0.25 -35.92
N ASP A 411 6.85 0.99 -35.03
CA ASP A 411 7.20 2.33 -34.55
C ASP A 411 6.87 2.48 -33.05
N HIS A 412 7.17 3.63 -32.45
CA HIS A 412 6.83 3.97 -31.05
C HIS A 412 7.24 2.91 -30.01
N ARG A 413 8.44 2.34 -30.12
CA ARG A 413 8.95 1.34 -29.16
C ARG A 413 9.20 1.90 -27.75
N VAL A 414 9.21 3.22 -27.63
CA VAL A 414 9.25 4.00 -26.38
C VAL A 414 8.35 5.22 -26.60
N TRP A 415 7.76 5.75 -25.52
CA TRP A 415 7.00 6.99 -25.59
C TRP A 415 7.85 8.16 -26.12
N ASN A 416 7.23 8.99 -26.96
CA ASN A 416 7.79 10.25 -27.43
C ASN A 416 6.89 11.42 -27.02
N GLU A 417 7.43 12.31 -26.19
CA GLU A 417 6.69 13.48 -25.67
C GLU A 417 6.21 14.43 -26.78
N ASP A 418 6.88 14.45 -27.94
CA ASP A 418 6.45 15.25 -29.11
C ASP A 418 5.08 14.84 -29.65
N ASP A 419 4.65 13.59 -29.43
CA ASP A 419 3.36 13.08 -29.89
C ASP A 419 2.19 13.67 -29.10
N ARG A 420 2.43 14.05 -27.82
CA ARG A 420 1.38 14.51 -26.89
C ARG A 420 0.53 15.62 -27.48
N ARG A 421 1.16 16.59 -28.14
CA ARG A 421 0.48 17.77 -28.67
C ARG A 421 -0.60 17.40 -29.69
N GLN A 422 -0.33 16.43 -30.57
CA GLN A 422 -1.32 15.97 -31.54
C GLN A 422 -2.37 15.10 -30.86
N LEU A 423 -1.96 14.20 -29.98
CA LEU A 423 -2.86 13.30 -29.24
C LEU A 423 -3.80 14.02 -28.26
N SER A 424 -3.51 15.27 -27.91
CA SER A 424 -4.30 16.10 -26.98
C SER A 424 -5.12 17.19 -27.69
N ASN A 425 -4.98 17.34 -29.01
CA ASN A 425 -5.75 18.31 -29.80
C ASN A 425 -7.02 17.66 -30.37
N PRO A 426 -8.24 18.02 -29.91
CA PRO A 426 -9.49 17.40 -30.35
C PRO A 426 -9.78 17.51 -31.86
N ARG A 427 -9.06 18.39 -32.57
CA ARG A 427 -9.20 18.58 -34.02
C ARG A 427 -8.22 17.74 -34.84
N SER A 428 -7.27 17.05 -34.20
CA SER A 428 -6.28 16.23 -34.90
C SER A 428 -6.84 14.85 -35.22
N LYS A 429 -6.28 14.20 -36.26
CA LYS A 429 -6.58 12.79 -36.55
C LYS A 429 -6.07 11.86 -35.44
N ALA A 430 -4.91 12.16 -34.87
CA ALA A 430 -4.30 11.36 -33.81
C ALA A 430 -5.17 11.30 -32.55
N TYR A 431 -5.78 12.43 -32.16
CA TYR A 431 -6.73 12.47 -31.03
C TYR A 431 -7.93 11.55 -31.29
N ALA A 432 -8.50 11.57 -32.50
CA ALA A 432 -9.64 10.73 -32.84
C ALA A 432 -9.32 9.23 -32.68
N GLU A 433 -8.09 8.80 -32.98
CA GLU A 433 -7.65 7.40 -32.85
C GLU A 433 -7.53 6.91 -31.39
N VAL A 434 -7.34 7.81 -30.43
CA VAL A 434 -7.11 7.47 -29.01
C VAL A 434 -8.25 7.90 -28.08
N SER A 435 -9.11 8.81 -28.53
CA SER A 435 -10.14 9.46 -27.72
C SER A 435 -11.18 8.51 -27.09
N PHE A 436 -11.36 7.31 -27.65
CA PHE A 436 -12.16 6.26 -27.01
C PHE A 436 -11.62 5.89 -25.62
N PHE A 437 -10.30 5.75 -25.46
CA PHE A 437 -9.72 5.41 -24.16
C PHE A 437 -9.81 6.58 -23.16
N TYR A 438 -9.78 7.83 -23.63
CA TYR A 438 -10.06 9.00 -22.78
C TYR A 438 -11.48 8.96 -22.22
N PHE A 439 -12.45 8.62 -23.07
CA PHE A 439 -13.84 8.46 -22.67
C PHE A 439 -14.03 7.36 -21.62
N VAL A 440 -13.45 6.17 -21.86
CA VAL A 440 -13.57 5.05 -20.92
C VAL A 440 -12.95 5.38 -19.56
N GLN A 441 -11.75 5.96 -19.53
CA GLN A 441 -11.10 6.34 -18.27
C GLN A 441 -11.84 7.48 -17.55
N PHE A 442 -12.45 8.40 -18.27
CA PHE A 442 -13.31 9.44 -17.68
C PHE A 442 -14.52 8.82 -16.96
N ILE A 443 -15.20 7.85 -17.58
CA ILE A 443 -16.33 7.13 -16.98
C ILE A 443 -15.88 6.39 -15.71
N LEU A 444 -14.82 5.59 -15.81
CA LEU A 444 -14.30 4.81 -14.68
C LEU A 444 -13.89 5.72 -13.52
N ASN A 445 -13.18 6.81 -13.81
CA ASN A 445 -12.79 7.78 -12.79
C ASN A 445 -14.03 8.38 -12.10
N THR A 446 -15.05 8.76 -12.88
CA THR A 446 -16.29 9.34 -12.34
C THR A 446 -17.03 8.34 -11.45
N GLN A 447 -17.18 7.10 -11.90
CA GLN A 447 -17.87 6.06 -11.13
C GLN A 447 -17.10 5.71 -9.84
N MET A 448 -15.78 5.50 -9.91
CA MET A 448 -14.99 5.14 -8.74
C MET A 448 -14.88 6.29 -7.72
N GLN A 449 -14.77 7.55 -8.16
CA GLN A 449 -14.86 8.70 -7.25
C GLN A 449 -16.23 8.75 -6.56
N GLY A 450 -17.32 8.51 -7.30
CA GLY A 450 -18.66 8.43 -6.73
C GLY A 450 -18.82 7.30 -5.69
N VAL A 451 -18.18 6.15 -5.90
CA VAL A 451 -18.13 5.05 -4.92
C VAL A 451 -17.38 5.47 -3.66
N HIS A 452 -16.23 6.13 -3.80
CA HIS A 452 -15.43 6.60 -2.66
C HIS A 452 -16.16 7.66 -1.84
N GLU A 453 -16.77 8.66 -2.49
CA GLU A 453 -17.60 9.66 -1.82
C GLU A 453 -18.80 9.02 -1.09
N TYR A 454 -19.44 8.03 -1.73
CA TYR A 454 -20.53 7.28 -1.11
C TYR A 454 -20.08 6.51 0.13
N ALA A 455 -18.92 5.85 0.08
CA ALA A 455 -18.36 5.14 1.23
C ALA A 455 -18.11 6.08 2.42
N ARG A 456 -17.47 7.24 2.18
CA ARG A 456 -17.26 8.28 3.21
C ARG A 456 -18.57 8.80 3.80
N SER A 457 -19.61 8.96 2.97
CA SER A 457 -20.93 9.38 3.45
C SER A 457 -21.57 8.37 4.41
N LYS A 458 -21.21 7.09 4.28
CA LYS A 458 -21.62 5.98 5.14
C LYS A 458 -20.64 5.72 6.30
N GLY A 459 -19.54 6.46 6.39
CA GLY A 459 -18.47 6.21 7.36
C GLY A 459 -17.73 4.89 7.11
N ILE A 460 -17.66 4.44 5.85
CA ILE A 460 -16.93 3.22 5.45
C ILE A 460 -15.60 3.63 4.82
N ILE A 461 -14.50 3.23 5.44
CA ILE A 461 -13.15 3.39 4.91
C ILE A 461 -12.99 2.45 3.72
N LEU A 462 -12.75 3.00 2.53
CA LEU A 462 -12.31 2.19 1.40
C LEU A 462 -10.80 1.99 1.46
N LYS A 463 -10.41 0.73 1.58
CA LYS A 463 -9.01 0.31 1.65
C LYS A 463 -8.57 -0.34 0.34
N GLY A 464 -7.69 0.34 -0.39
CA GLY A 464 -7.11 -0.17 -1.62
C GLY A 464 -5.91 -1.10 -1.39
N ASP A 465 -5.32 -1.55 -2.50
CA ASP A 465 -4.11 -2.38 -2.52
C ASP A 465 -3.18 -1.90 -3.63
N ILE A 466 -1.90 -1.70 -3.31
CA ILE A 466 -0.86 -1.25 -4.23
C ILE A 466 0.07 -2.44 -4.51
N PRO A 467 0.05 -2.99 -5.73
CA PRO A 467 1.04 -3.98 -6.16
C PRO A 467 2.48 -3.45 -6.07
N ILE A 468 3.43 -4.26 -5.62
CA ILE A 468 4.85 -3.85 -5.64
C ILE A 468 5.40 -3.69 -7.05
N GLY A 469 4.87 -4.42 -8.04
CA GLY A 469 5.36 -4.43 -9.42
C GLY A 469 4.39 -3.79 -10.43
N VAL A 470 4.84 -3.75 -11.68
CA VAL A 470 4.04 -3.44 -12.87
C VAL A 470 4.39 -4.44 -13.97
N ASN A 471 3.51 -4.62 -14.95
CA ASN A 471 3.78 -5.50 -16.07
C ASN A 471 5.01 -5.00 -16.86
N ARG A 472 5.93 -5.91 -17.18
CA ARG A 472 7.17 -5.63 -17.94
C ARG A 472 6.92 -4.95 -19.28
N ASN A 473 5.86 -5.35 -19.95
CA ASN A 473 5.48 -4.83 -21.26
C ASN A 473 4.40 -3.75 -21.15
N GLY A 474 4.07 -3.29 -19.94
CA GLY A 474 3.01 -2.32 -19.69
C GLY A 474 3.34 -0.89 -20.11
N CYS A 475 2.31 -0.05 -20.13
CA CYS A 475 2.38 1.37 -20.47
C CYS A 475 3.38 2.14 -19.58
N ASP A 476 3.44 1.87 -18.27
CA ASP A 476 4.35 2.63 -17.39
C ASP A 476 5.82 2.39 -17.74
N VAL A 477 6.19 1.14 -18.08
CA VAL A 477 7.54 0.78 -18.50
C VAL A 477 7.85 1.37 -19.88
N TRP A 478 6.88 1.35 -20.80
CA TRP A 478 7.00 1.96 -22.11
C TRP A 478 7.13 3.50 -22.07
N ASN A 479 6.45 4.14 -21.11
CA ASN A 479 6.42 5.59 -20.95
C ASN A 479 7.67 6.14 -20.24
N GLU A 480 8.09 5.50 -19.14
CA GLU A 480 9.21 5.96 -18.32
C GLU A 480 10.23 4.82 -18.02
N PRO A 481 10.87 4.21 -19.05
CA PRO A 481 11.71 3.01 -18.89
C PRO A 481 12.91 3.21 -17.97
N LYS A 482 13.39 4.45 -17.80
CA LYS A 482 14.53 4.79 -16.93
C LYS A 482 14.36 4.34 -15.47
N TYR A 483 13.11 4.17 -15.00
CA TYR A 483 12.82 3.75 -13.63
C TYR A 483 12.86 2.24 -13.41
N PHE A 484 13.13 1.44 -14.44
CA PHE A 484 13.02 -0.02 -14.38
C PHE A 484 14.31 -0.69 -14.86
N ASN A 485 14.74 -1.74 -14.16
CA ASN A 485 15.79 -2.63 -14.64
C ASN A 485 15.14 -3.81 -15.37
N LEU A 486 15.32 -3.89 -16.68
CA LEU A 486 14.73 -4.95 -17.50
C LEU A 486 15.57 -6.24 -17.53
N ASN A 487 16.79 -6.22 -17.01
CA ASN A 487 17.67 -7.40 -16.99
C ASN A 487 17.42 -8.35 -15.80
N GLY A 488 16.54 -7.94 -14.86
CA GLY A 488 16.13 -8.73 -13.70
C GLY A 488 14.62 -8.88 -13.65
N GLN A 489 14.18 -9.86 -12.86
CA GLN A 489 12.77 -10.18 -12.60
C GLN A 489 12.54 -10.18 -11.09
N ALA A 490 11.53 -9.47 -10.60
CA ALA A 490 11.14 -9.50 -9.20
C ALA A 490 10.49 -10.85 -8.86
N GLY A 491 10.73 -11.32 -7.65
CA GLY A 491 10.15 -12.55 -7.13
C GLY A 491 10.27 -12.66 -5.62
N ALA A 492 10.20 -13.89 -5.13
CA ALA A 492 10.47 -14.24 -3.76
C ALA A 492 11.46 -15.43 -3.69
N PRO A 493 12.33 -15.48 -2.68
CA PRO A 493 13.14 -16.66 -2.41
C PRO A 493 12.23 -17.85 -2.04
N PRO A 494 12.77 -19.09 -1.99
CA PRO A 494 12.05 -20.24 -1.44
C PRO A 494 11.49 -20.00 -0.04
N ASP A 495 10.29 -20.52 0.20
CA ASP A 495 9.61 -20.54 1.49
C ASP A 495 8.81 -21.84 1.68
N ASP A 496 8.11 -21.97 2.80
CA ASP A 496 7.30 -23.16 3.14
C ASP A 496 6.16 -23.41 2.14
N PHE A 497 5.78 -22.43 1.32
CA PHE A 497 4.70 -22.52 0.33
C PHE A 497 5.22 -22.77 -1.09
N SER A 498 6.46 -22.37 -1.40
CA SER A 498 7.13 -22.59 -2.69
C SER A 498 8.61 -22.93 -2.52
N VAL A 499 8.95 -24.21 -2.64
CA VAL A 499 10.33 -24.74 -2.53
C VAL A 499 11.28 -24.19 -3.61
N ASN A 500 10.75 -23.78 -4.76
CA ASN A 500 11.54 -23.22 -5.87
C ASN A 500 11.57 -21.68 -5.84
N GLY A 501 10.99 -21.05 -4.82
CA GLY A 501 10.71 -19.61 -4.80
C GLY A 501 9.60 -19.24 -5.78
N GLN A 502 9.37 -17.94 -5.94
CA GLN A 502 8.34 -17.42 -6.85
C GLN A 502 8.97 -16.45 -7.82
N ASN A 503 8.63 -16.57 -9.11
CA ASN A 503 9.04 -15.62 -10.14
C ASN A 503 7.79 -14.87 -10.63
N TRP A 504 7.68 -13.59 -10.26
CA TRP A 504 6.54 -12.76 -10.65
C TRP A 504 6.71 -12.12 -12.04
N GLY A 505 7.92 -12.17 -12.60
CA GLY A 505 8.22 -11.68 -13.95
C GLY A 505 8.29 -10.15 -14.12
N PHE A 506 7.93 -9.38 -13.09
CA PHE A 506 7.98 -7.91 -13.09
C PHE A 506 9.43 -7.40 -13.20
N PRO A 507 9.69 -6.26 -13.85
CA PRO A 507 11.00 -5.63 -13.75
C PRO A 507 11.25 -5.12 -12.33
N THR A 508 12.51 -5.02 -11.92
CA THR A 508 12.86 -4.37 -10.65
C THR A 508 13.00 -2.87 -10.82
N TYR A 509 12.93 -2.11 -9.74
CA TYR A 509 13.07 -0.66 -9.79
C TYR A 509 14.53 -0.21 -9.87
N ASN A 510 14.77 0.79 -10.71
CA ASN A 510 16.00 1.57 -10.71
C ASN A 510 15.92 2.67 -9.66
N TRP A 511 16.13 2.29 -8.39
CA TRP A 511 16.10 3.22 -7.26
C TRP A 511 17.13 4.36 -7.38
N ASP A 512 18.26 4.13 -8.06
CA ASP A 512 19.28 5.15 -8.28
C ASP A 512 18.73 6.30 -9.15
N GLU A 513 17.91 6.01 -10.16
CA GLU A 513 17.24 7.04 -10.97
C GLU A 513 16.04 7.66 -10.25
N MET A 514 15.23 6.86 -9.56
CA MET A 514 14.07 7.37 -8.82
C MET A 514 14.47 8.33 -7.70
N LEU A 515 15.59 8.09 -7.01
CA LEU A 515 16.03 8.98 -5.92
C LEU A 515 16.50 10.35 -6.42
N LYS A 516 16.85 10.50 -7.71
CA LYS A 516 17.29 11.79 -8.29
C LYS A 516 16.17 12.82 -8.42
N ASP A 517 14.92 12.38 -8.50
CA ASP A 517 13.74 13.24 -8.60
C ASP A 517 12.78 13.07 -7.41
N ASP A 518 13.32 12.66 -6.26
CA ASP A 518 12.57 12.44 -5.02
C ASP A 518 11.43 11.41 -5.15
N CYS A 519 11.69 10.37 -5.93
CA CYS A 519 10.79 9.25 -6.19
C CYS A 519 9.47 9.70 -6.84
N ALA A 520 9.55 10.63 -7.80
CA ALA A 520 8.38 11.28 -8.38
C ALA A 520 7.34 10.29 -8.94
N TRP A 521 7.79 9.19 -9.55
CA TRP A 521 6.91 8.14 -10.07
C TRP A 521 6.04 7.52 -8.97
N TRP A 522 6.65 7.14 -7.84
CA TRP A 522 5.94 6.58 -6.70
C TRP A 522 5.05 7.62 -6.01
N VAL A 523 5.51 8.86 -5.85
CA VAL A 523 4.70 9.94 -5.29
C VAL A 523 3.41 10.15 -6.11
N ARG A 524 3.52 10.20 -7.45
CA ARG A 524 2.37 10.28 -8.35
C ARG A 524 1.42 9.08 -8.20
N ARG A 525 1.96 7.88 -8.00
CA ARG A 525 1.17 6.66 -7.74
C ARG A 525 0.29 6.79 -6.50
N PHE A 526 0.88 7.17 -5.37
CA PHE A 526 0.12 7.36 -4.11
C PHE A 526 -0.92 8.47 -4.25
N GLN A 527 -0.55 9.60 -4.84
CA GLN A 527 -1.47 10.73 -5.06
C GLN A 527 -2.66 10.34 -5.94
N SER A 528 -2.42 9.60 -7.03
CA SER A 528 -3.53 9.12 -7.89
C SER A 528 -4.46 8.20 -7.12
N MET A 529 -3.90 7.30 -6.31
CA MET A 529 -4.71 6.36 -5.55
C MET A 529 -5.56 7.04 -4.46
N SER A 530 -5.08 8.15 -3.88
CA SER A 530 -5.85 8.92 -2.89
C SER A 530 -7.14 9.54 -3.41
N LYS A 531 -7.35 9.56 -4.74
CA LYS A 531 -8.63 9.94 -5.34
C LYS A 531 -9.73 8.91 -5.04
N PHE A 532 -9.37 7.65 -4.79
CA PHE A 532 -10.30 6.53 -4.73
C PHE A 532 -10.36 5.81 -3.38
N PHE A 533 -9.39 6.05 -2.49
CA PHE A 533 -9.25 5.31 -1.24
C PHE A 533 -8.88 6.20 -0.06
N ASP A 534 -9.21 5.72 1.13
CA ASP A 534 -8.89 6.33 2.43
C ASP A 534 -7.68 5.68 3.11
N ALA A 535 -7.43 4.42 2.77
CA ALA A 535 -6.39 3.58 3.32
C ALA A 535 -5.85 2.67 2.21
N TYR A 536 -4.66 2.11 2.41
CA TYR A 536 -4.11 1.15 1.46
C TYR A 536 -3.21 0.10 2.09
N ARG A 537 -3.13 -1.05 1.43
CA ARG A 537 -2.08 -2.04 1.60
C ARG A 537 -0.93 -1.73 0.64
N ILE A 538 0.30 -1.66 1.13
CA ILE A 538 1.51 -1.82 0.33
C ILE A 538 1.76 -3.32 0.25
N ASP A 539 1.53 -3.89 -0.93
CA ASP A 539 1.93 -5.25 -1.24
C ASP A 539 3.45 -5.37 -1.15
N HIS A 540 3.94 -6.41 -0.49
CA HIS A 540 5.36 -6.72 -0.35
C HIS A 540 6.22 -5.50 0.04
N VAL A 541 5.93 -4.90 1.20
CA VAL A 541 6.65 -3.69 1.68
C VAL A 541 8.17 -3.89 1.75
N LEU A 542 8.60 -5.15 1.87
CA LEU A 542 9.99 -5.55 1.86
C LEU A 542 10.73 -5.02 0.62
N GLY A 543 10.06 -4.89 -0.53
CA GLY A 543 10.63 -4.36 -1.78
C GLY A 543 11.28 -2.97 -1.68
N PHE A 544 10.91 -2.16 -0.67
CA PHE A 544 11.55 -0.86 -0.40
C PHE A 544 12.88 -1.00 0.34
N PHE A 545 13.03 -2.06 1.14
CA PHE A 545 14.26 -2.44 1.82
C PHE A 545 15.19 -3.19 0.86
N ARG A 546 14.65 -4.23 0.23
CA ARG A 546 15.30 -5.16 -0.71
C ARG A 546 14.24 -5.90 -1.53
N ILE A 547 14.51 -6.16 -2.79
CA ILE A 547 13.70 -7.05 -3.62
C ILE A 547 14.51 -8.30 -3.96
N TRP A 548 13.87 -9.46 -4.04
CA TRP A 548 14.51 -10.64 -4.60
C TRP A 548 14.51 -10.51 -6.13
N GLU A 549 15.69 -10.37 -6.71
CA GLU A 549 15.87 -10.22 -8.14
C GLU A 549 16.43 -11.51 -8.75
N ILE A 550 15.67 -12.06 -9.69
CA ILE A 550 15.97 -13.26 -10.45
C ILE A 550 16.48 -12.85 -11.84
N PRO A 551 17.62 -13.38 -12.31
CA PRO A 551 18.09 -13.14 -13.68
C PRO A 551 17.05 -13.52 -14.73
N VAL A 552 16.99 -12.80 -15.86
CA VAL A 552 16.03 -13.10 -16.95
C VAL A 552 16.19 -14.51 -17.52
N GLU A 553 17.39 -15.08 -17.45
CA GLU A 553 17.70 -16.44 -17.93
C GLU A 553 17.22 -17.56 -17.00
N ALA A 554 16.73 -17.22 -15.81
CA ALA A 554 16.15 -18.15 -14.85
C ALA A 554 14.60 -18.17 -14.94
N VAL A 555 14.05 -19.35 -14.68
CA VAL A 555 12.61 -19.63 -14.59
C VAL A 555 12.18 -19.62 -13.12
N HIS A 556 12.93 -20.29 -12.25
CA HIS A 556 12.68 -20.39 -10.81
C HIS A 556 13.39 -19.30 -9.98
N GLY A 557 13.01 -19.16 -8.71
CA GLY A 557 13.56 -18.17 -7.79
C GLY A 557 14.93 -18.48 -7.21
N LEU A 558 15.42 -19.72 -7.33
CA LEU A 558 16.65 -20.19 -6.67
C LEU A 558 17.93 -19.42 -7.04
N LEU A 559 18.00 -18.91 -8.27
CA LEU A 559 19.16 -18.17 -8.79
C LEU A 559 19.05 -16.65 -8.58
N GLY A 560 18.13 -16.21 -7.73
CA GLY A 560 17.99 -14.79 -7.40
C GLY A 560 18.95 -14.31 -6.31
N GLN A 561 18.97 -12.99 -6.12
CA GLN A 561 19.74 -12.31 -5.08
C GLN A 561 18.93 -11.15 -4.48
N PHE A 562 19.16 -10.82 -3.21
CA PHE A 562 18.54 -9.62 -2.62
C PHE A 562 19.19 -8.36 -3.18
N VAL A 563 18.36 -7.45 -3.68
CA VAL A 563 18.79 -6.19 -4.29
C VAL A 563 18.12 -5.01 -3.57
N PRO A 564 18.90 -4.10 -2.96
CA PRO A 564 20.35 -4.18 -2.76
C PRO A 564 20.70 -5.16 -1.63
N SER A 565 21.97 -5.60 -1.56
CA SER A 565 22.54 -6.31 -0.41
C SER A 565 24.06 -6.08 -0.36
N LEU A 566 24.67 -6.32 0.80
CA LEU A 566 26.12 -6.29 0.99
C LEU A 566 26.73 -7.61 0.52
N ALA A 567 27.04 -7.70 -0.77
CA ALA A 567 27.77 -8.83 -1.36
C ALA A 567 29.13 -9.06 -0.68
N MET A 568 29.72 -10.25 -0.86
CA MET A 568 30.95 -10.68 -0.20
C MET A 568 32.11 -10.81 -1.18
N SER A 569 33.31 -10.35 -0.81
CA SER A 569 34.53 -10.65 -1.57
C SER A 569 35.03 -12.08 -1.28
N ARG A 570 35.97 -12.58 -2.09
CA ARG A 570 36.62 -13.89 -1.82
C ARG A 570 37.29 -13.89 -0.45
N GLU A 571 38.03 -12.83 -0.13
CA GLU A 571 38.78 -12.72 1.11
C GLU A 571 37.85 -12.73 2.33
N GLU A 572 36.68 -12.09 2.24
CA GLU A 572 35.67 -12.17 3.28
C GLU A 572 35.13 -13.59 3.46
N ILE A 573 34.86 -14.31 2.36
CA ILE A 573 34.37 -15.69 2.42
C ILE A 573 35.42 -16.62 3.02
N GLU A 574 36.69 -16.47 2.62
CA GLU A 574 37.80 -17.25 3.17
C GLU A 574 38.04 -16.95 4.66
N ALA A 575 37.75 -15.74 5.13
CA ALA A 575 37.81 -15.40 6.55
C ALA A 575 36.79 -16.17 7.41
N TYR A 576 35.72 -16.71 6.83
CA TYR A 576 34.80 -17.65 7.50
C TYR A 576 35.34 -19.08 7.59
N GLY A 577 36.52 -19.35 7.01
CA GLY A 577 37.15 -20.68 6.97
C GLY A 577 36.74 -21.52 5.76
N LEU A 578 36.08 -20.94 4.75
CA LEU A 578 35.71 -21.63 3.52
C LEU A 578 36.66 -21.22 2.38
N HIS A 579 37.60 -22.09 2.02
CA HIS A 579 38.54 -21.80 0.92
C HIS A 579 37.80 -21.72 -0.42
N PHE A 580 37.94 -20.59 -1.12
CA PHE A 580 37.07 -20.28 -2.26
C PHE A 580 37.52 -21.00 -3.53
N GLN A 581 36.65 -21.85 -4.09
CA GLN A 581 36.93 -22.63 -5.30
C GLN A 581 35.95 -22.26 -6.43
N ASP A 582 36.42 -21.56 -7.47
CA ASP A 582 35.56 -21.07 -8.57
C ASP A 582 34.70 -22.16 -9.21
N ASP A 583 35.34 -23.25 -9.65
CA ASP A 583 34.65 -24.30 -10.40
C ASP A 583 33.63 -25.06 -9.55
N LEU A 584 33.93 -25.28 -8.26
CA LEU A 584 33.03 -26.01 -7.36
C LEU A 584 31.86 -25.14 -6.88
N PHE A 585 32.09 -23.85 -6.67
CA PHE A 585 31.12 -22.98 -6.00
C PHE A 585 30.22 -22.19 -6.94
N LEU A 586 30.70 -21.88 -8.15
CA LEU A 586 30.01 -20.99 -9.10
C LEU A 586 29.45 -21.72 -10.32
N LYS A 587 29.89 -22.96 -10.58
CA LYS A 587 29.36 -23.77 -11.68
C LYS A 587 28.46 -24.89 -11.15
N PRO A 588 27.44 -25.31 -11.92
CA PRO A 588 26.62 -26.46 -11.58
C PRO A 588 27.47 -27.69 -11.23
N PHE A 589 27.29 -28.23 -10.02
CA PHE A 589 27.93 -29.49 -9.64
C PHE A 589 27.17 -30.67 -10.25
N ILE A 590 27.69 -31.24 -11.34
CA ILE A 590 27.05 -32.34 -12.08
C ILE A 590 27.97 -33.56 -12.10
N ALA A 591 27.79 -34.46 -11.14
CA ALA A 591 28.52 -35.73 -11.05
C ALA A 591 27.62 -36.92 -11.45
N ASP A 592 28.22 -38.05 -11.81
CA ASP A 592 27.48 -39.27 -12.21
C ASP A 592 26.41 -39.68 -11.18
N TRP A 593 26.76 -39.67 -9.89
CA TRP A 593 25.84 -40.04 -8.81
C TRP A 593 24.66 -39.07 -8.66
N VAL A 594 24.85 -37.79 -9.02
CA VAL A 594 23.78 -36.78 -9.05
C VAL A 594 22.83 -37.10 -10.19
N LEU A 595 23.37 -37.39 -11.38
CA LEU A 595 22.57 -37.72 -12.57
C LEU A 595 21.71 -38.97 -12.32
N ASP A 596 22.30 -40.03 -11.75
CA ASP A 596 21.57 -41.26 -11.42
C ASP A 596 20.44 -41.04 -10.42
N ARG A 597 20.63 -40.14 -9.44
CA ARG A 597 19.61 -39.82 -8.44
C ARG A 597 18.47 -38.98 -9.00
N VAL A 598 18.79 -38.04 -9.89
CA VAL A 598 17.81 -37.10 -10.49
C VAL A 598 17.02 -37.75 -11.63
N PHE A 599 17.68 -38.46 -12.55
CA PHE A 599 17.08 -38.93 -13.80
C PHE A 599 16.85 -40.44 -13.88
N ARG A 600 17.49 -41.24 -13.02
CA ARG A 600 17.32 -42.70 -12.94
C ARG A 600 17.44 -43.38 -14.31
N GLU A 601 16.38 -44.01 -14.82
CA GLU A 601 16.35 -44.67 -16.12
C GLU A 601 16.65 -43.75 -17.31
N HIS A 602 16.58 -42.43 -17.13
CA HIS A 602 16.83 -41.42 -18.18
C HIS A 602 18.25 -40.85 -18.15
N THR A 603 19.14 -41.28 -17.25
CA THR A 603 20.50 -40.72 -17.10
C THR A 603 21.29 -40.73 -18.41
N GLN A 604 21.31 -41.85 -19.13
CA GLN A 604 22.12 -41.97 -20.35
C GLN A 604 21.62 -41.04 -21.46
N GLU A 605 20.30 -40.93 -21.62
CA GLU A 605 19.67 -40.00 -22.57
C GLU A 605 20.06 -38.55 -22.25
N VAL A 606 20.09 -38.20 -20.96
CA VAL A 606 20.47 -36.87 -20.51
C VAL A 606 21.93 -36.55 -20.79
N LYS A 607 22.84 -37.49 -20.48
CA LYS A 607 24.28 -37.39 -20.77
C LYS A 607 24.53 -37.13 -22.25
N ASP A 608 23.92 -37.94 -23.12
CA ASP A 608 24.15 -37.87 -24.56
C ASP A 608 23.57 -36.60 -25.18
N THR A 609 22.41 -36.16 -24.69
CA THR A 609 21.65 -35.07 -25.32
C THR A 609 22.04 -33.69 -24.78
N TYR A 610 22.14 -33.52 -23.46
CA TYR A 610 22.19 -32.21 -22.83
C TYR A 610 23.54 -31.84 -22.19
N LEU A 611 24.45 -32.81 -21.99
CA LEU A 611 25.68 -32.60 -21.23
C LEU A 611 26.96 -32.83 -22.05
N ASN A 612 28.04 -32.18 -21.65
CA ASN A 612 29.40 -32.48 -22.10
C ASN A 612 30.18 -33.13 -20.95
N HIS A 613 30.96 -34.16 -21.23
CA HIS A 613 31.90 -34.73 -20.26
C HIS A 613 33.09 -33.79 -20.10
N VAL A 614 33.49 -33.49 -18.85
CA VAL A 614 34.60 -32.58 -18.57
C VAL A 614 35.84 -33.37 -18.15
N HIS A 615 35.78 -34.06 -17.02
CA HIS A 615 36.82 -34.96 -16.52
C HIS A 615 36.23 -35.93 -15.49
N ASP A 616 36.89 -37.06 -15.26
CA ASP A 616 36.47 -38.07 -14.27
C ASP A 616 34.97 -38.43 -14.38
N ASP A 617 34.19 -38.16 -13.32
CA ASP A 617 32.74 -38.34 -13.25
C ASP A 617 31.96 -37.01 -13.33
N ILE A 618 32.61 -35.93 -13.74
CA ILE A 618 32.06 -34.56 -13.81
C ILE A 618 31.64 -34.17 -15.22
N TRP A 619 30.48 -33.53 -15.30
CA TRP A 619 29.83 -33.05 -16.52
C TRP A 619 29.53 -31.56 -16.46
N GLU A 620 29.27 -30.96 -17.61
CA GLU A 620 28.75 -29.59 -17.73
C GLU A 620 27.56 -29.55 -18.68
N MET A 621 26.71 -28.53 -18.53
CA MET A 621 25.60 -28.30 -19.46
C MET A 621 26.14 -27.89 -20.83
N LYS A 622 25.58 -28.43 -21.92
CA LYS A 622 25.89 -27.93 -23.28
C LYS A 622 25.43 -26.47 -23.41
N PRO A 623 26.12 -25.62 -24.19
CA PRO A 623 25.76 -24.20 -24.36
C PRO A 623 24.33 -23.93 -24.86
N ALA A 624 23.69 -24.90 -25.51
CA ALA A 624 22.30 -24.83 -25.95
C ALA A 624 21.28 -25.00 -24.82
N PHE A 625 21.70 -25.43 -23.62
CA PHE A 625 20.83 -25.79 -22.48
C PHE A 625 21.37 -25.28 -21.13
N ASP A 626 22.40 -24.44 -21.12
CA ASP A 626 23.10 -23.95 -19.92
C ASP A 626 22.32 -22.94 -19.07
N THR A 627 21.08 -22.63 -19.44
CA THR A 627 20.17 -21.75 -18.68
C THR A 627 18.76 -22.33 -18.66
N GLN A 628 18.00 -22.00 -17.62
CA GLN A 628 16.64 -22.51 -17.48
C GLN A 628 15.74 -22.05 -18.63
N ARG A 629 15.88 -20.80 -19.13
CA ARG A 629 15.10 -20.34 -20.30
C ARG A 629 15.44 -21.08 -21.60
N LYS A 630 16.71 -21.45 -21.82
CA LYS A 630 17.07 -22.27 -22.99
C LYS A 630 16.47 -23.68 -22.89
N VAL A 631 16.46 -24.27 -21.69
CA VAL A 631 15.78 -25.54 -21.43
C VAL A 631 14.27 -25.40 -21.63
N GLU A 632 13.62 -24.38 -21.05
CA GLU A 632 12.19 -24.12 -21.23
C GLU A 632 11.79 -24.10 -22.71
N LYS A 633 12.55 -23.34 -23.51
CA LYS A 633 12.35 -23.25 -24.96
C LYS A 633 12.54 -24.59 -25.69
N ALA A 634 13.52 -25.39 -25.28
CA ALA A 634 13.77 -26.70 -25.89
C ALA A 634 12.69 -27.75 -25.58
N PHE A 635 11.89 -27.49 -24.54
CA PHE A 635 10.77 -28.32 -24.09
C PHE A 635 9.40 -27.70 -24.40
N GLU A 636 9.34 -26.61 -25.17
CA GLU A 636 8.09 -26.00 -25.59
C GLU A 636 7.22 -26.99 -26.40
N GLY A 637 5.98 -27.19 -25.97
CA GLY A 637 5.05 -28.17 -26.55
C GLY A 637 5.35 -29.65 -26.21
N LYS A 638 6.26 -29.91 -25.27
CA LYS A 638 6.56 -31.25 -24.76
C LYS A 638 6.03 -31.43 -23.34
N ASP A 639 4.86 -32.04 -23.25
CA ASP A 639 4.06 -32.06 -22.01
C ASP A 639 3.87 -33.47 -21.42
N THR A 640 4.69 -34.46 -21.82
CA THR A 640 4.61 -35.79 -21.19
C THR A 640 5.25 -35.78 -19.80
N ASP A 641 4.83 -36.69 -18.91
CA ASP A 641 5.43 -36.81 -17.56
C ASP A 641 6.95 -36.99 -17.62
N LYS A 642 7.45 -37.72 -18.63
CA LYS A 642 8.88 -37.87 -18.90
C LYS A 642 9.54 -36.54 -19.26
N ASP A 643 8.95 -35.79 -20.19
CA ASP A 643 9.49 -34.50 -20.63
C ASP A 643 9.54 -33.50 -19.47
N ILE A 644 8.48 -33.45 -18.66
CA ILE A 644 8.40 -32.63 -17.45
C ILE A 644 9.49 -33.02 -16.45
N TRP A 645 9.65 -34.33 -16.18
CA TRP A 645 10.69 -34.82 -15.27
C TRP A 645 12.09 -34.44 -15.77
N ILE A 646 12.42 -34.69 -17.04
CA ILE A 646 13.74 -34.32 -17.59
C ILE A 646 13.95 -32.81 -17.51
N ARG A 647 12.97 -32.00 -17.92
CA ARG A 647 13.05 -30.54 -17.87
C ARG A 647 13.31 -30.04 -16.45
N ASP A 648 12.54 -30.50 -15.47
CA ASP A 648 12.65 -30.06 -14.08
C ASP A 648 13.96 -30.55 -13.44
N GLY A 649 14.42 -31.75 -13.81
CA GLY A 649 15.74 -32.25 -13.45
C GLY A 649 16.87 -31.40 -14.02
N LEU A 650 16.78 -30.96 -15.29
CA LEU A 650 17.76 -30.05 -15.90
C LEU A 650 17.74 -28.67 -15.20
N TYR A 651 16.57 -28.16 -14.80
CA TYR A 651 16.48 -26.94 -13.99
C TYR A 651 17.17 -27.08 -12.64
N ALA A 652 17.04 -28.25 -11.98
CA ALA A 652 17.69 -28.56 -10.73
C ALA A 652 19.22 -28.60 -10.89
N LEU A 653 19.73 -29.24 -11.96
CA LEU A 653 21.17 -29.23 -12.27
C LEU A 653 21.70 -27.80 -12.42
N ILE A 654 21.05 -26.97 -13.24
CA ILE A 654 21.47 -25.58 -13.47
C ILE A 654 21.50 -24.76 -12.18
N SER A 655 20.59 -25.05 -11.24
CA SER A 655 20.50 -24.34 -9.95
C SER A 655 21.50 -24.85 -8.90
N ASN A 656 22.21 -25.95 -9.17
CA ASN A 656 23.07 -26.64 -8.22
C ASN A 656 24.44 -25.97 -8.04
N VAL A 657 24.41 -24.73 -7.56
CA VAL A 657 25.58 -23.88 -7.24
C VAL A 657 25.54 -23.42 -5.78
N LEU A 658 26.71 -23.10 -5.23
CA LEU A 658 26.85 -22.66 -3.83
C LEU A 658 26.80 -21.14 -3.69
N PHE A 659 27.35 -20.42 -4.68
CA PHE A 659 27.37 -18.95 -4.72
C PHE A 659 26.94 -18.42 -6.09
N LEU A 660 26.38 -17.22 -6.10
CA LEU A 660 26.01 -16.44 -7.27
C LEU A 660 26.91 -15.21 -7.37
N ARG A 661 27.27 -14.79 -8.59
CA ARG A 661 27.99 -13.53 -8.81
C ARG A 661 27.05 -12.33 -8.61
N ASP A 662 27.54 -11.25 -8.02
CA ASP A 662 26.81 -9.99 -7.93
C ASP A 662 26.56 -9.43 -9.32
N ARG A 663 25.34 -8.92 -9.52
CA ARG A 663 24.87 -8.45 -10.83
C ARG A 663 25.62 -7.20 -11.35
N LYS A 664 26.19 -6.38 -10.47
CA LYS A 664 26.91 -5.13 -10.79
C LYS A 664 28.43 -5.36 -10.76
N ASN A 665 28.93 -6.21 -9.88
CA ASN A 665 30.37 -6.47 -9.70
C ASN A 665 30.68 -7.98 -9.71
N PRO A 666 31.26 -8.55 -10.78
CA PRO A 666 31.50 -9.99 -10.89
C PRO A 666 32.53 -10.55 -9.90
N GLU A 667 33.29 -9.70 -9.20
CA GLU A 667 34.25 -10.08 -8.16
C GLU A 667 33.62 -10.21 -6.77
N LEU A 668 32.32 -9.93 -6.64
CA LEU A 668 31.55 -10.12 -5.41
C LEU A 668 30.54 -11.26 -5.57
N PHE A 669 30.20 -11.89 -4.45
CA PHE A 669 29.41 -13.10 -4.42
C PHE A 669 28.30 -13.04 -3.38
N HIS A 670 27.23 -13.77 -3.65
CA HIS A 670 26.10 -14.00 -2.76
C HIS A 670 25.98 -15.50 -2.50
N PRO A 671 25.84 -15.97 -1.25
CA PRO A 671 25.49 -17.36 -1.01
C PRO A 671 24.14 -17.65 -1.67
N ARG A 672 23.99 -18.81 -2.29
CA ARG A 672 22.73 -19.21 -2.92
C ARG A 672 21.73 -19.64 -1.83
N ILE A 673 20.50 -19.14 -1.92
CA ILE A 673 19.45 -19.44 -0.93
C ILE A 673 19.11 -20.93 -0.93
N SER A 674 18.98 -21.54 0.25
CA SER A 674 18.61 -22.95 0.39
C SER A 674 19.63 -23.95 -0.20
N ALA A 675 20.89 -23.54 -0.42
CA ALA A 675 21.94 -24.43 -0.94
C ALA A 675 22.20 -25.67 -0.09
N GLN A 676 21.85 -25.62 1.20
CA GLN A 676 21.98 -26.72 2.15
C GLN A 676 21.17 -27.97 1.75
N PHE A 677 20.16 -27.83 0.89
CA PHE A 677 19.30 -28.94 0.47
C PHE A 677 19.72 -29.58 -0.86
N ASP A 678 20.81 -29.10 -1.49
CA ASP A 678 21.24 -29.55 -2.81
C ASP A 678 22.58 -30.30 -2.80
N PHE A 679 22.82 -31.01 -3.90
CA PHE A 679 23.96 -31.92 -4.03
C PHE A 679 25.33 -31.24 -3.96
N THR A 680 25.43 -29.97 -4.40
CA THR A 680 26.68 -29.18 -4.26
C THR A 680 27.09 -29.04 -2.79
N TYR A 681 26.13 -28.83 -1.90
CA TYR A 681 26.37 -28.78 -0.46
C TYR A 681 26.62 -30.17 0.12
N GLU A 682 25.90 -31.19 -0.35
CA GLU A 682 26.12 -32.60 0.06
C GLU A 682 27.57 -33.03 -0.18
N ALA A 683 28.18 -32.59 -1.29
CA ALA A 683 29.56 -32.88 -1.69
C ALA A 683 30.64 -32.18 -0.84
N LEU A 684 30.29 -31.17 -0.03
CA LEU A 684 31.25 -30.46 0.82
C LEU A 684 31.72 -31.32 2.01
N TRP A 685 32.96 -31.08 2.45
CA TRP A 685 33.47 -31.61 3.71
C TRP A 685 32.70 -31.02 4.90
N ASP A 686 32.66 -31.74 6.02
CA ASP A 686 31.92 -31.30 7.22
C ASP A 686 32.41 -29.94 7.77
N SER A 687 33.72 -29.64 7.64
CA SER A 687 34.28 -28.34 7.99
C SER A 687 33.74 -27.21 7.10
N ASP A 688 33.65 -27.47 5.80
CA ASP A 688 33.20 -26.50 4.79
C ASP A 688 31.69 -26.28 4.92
N LYS A 689 30.93 -27.34 5.23
CA LYS A 689 29.50 -27.27 5.58
C LYS A 689 29.25 -26.37 6.79
N ALA A 690 30.07 -26.50 7.83
CA ALA A 690 29.97 -25.67 9.02
C ALA A 690 30.32 -24.21 8.74
N ALA A 691 31.40 -23.96 7.98
CA ALA A 691 31.80 -22.61 7.56
C ALA A 691 30.74 -21.94 6.69
N PHE A 692 30.20 -22.65 5.69
CA PHE A 692 29.13 -22.16 4.83
C PHE A 692 27.87 -21.84 5.62
N ASN A 693 27.45 -22.69 6.55
CA ASN A 693 26.26 -22.43 7.38
C ASN A 693 26.43 -21.21 8.29
N HIS A 694 27.63 -21.00 8.85
CA HIS A 694 27.91 -19.79 9.63
C HIS A 694 27.76 -18.55 8.74
N LEU A 695 28.44 -18.54 7.59
CA LEU A 695 28.39 -17.45 6.61
C LEU A 695 26.96 -17.17 6.14
N TYR A 696 26.23 -18.23 5.77
CA TYR A 696 24.85 -18.15 5.30
C TYR A 696 23.95 -17.47 6.35
N ASN A 697 24.07 -17.89 7.60
CA ASN A 697 23.26 -17.33 8.69
C ASN A 697 23.61 -15.85 8.96
N ASP A 698 24.89 -15.48 8.92
CA ASP A 698 25.29 -14.09 9.05
C ASP A 698 24.76 -13.24 7.89
N TYR A 699 24.93 -13.72 6.65
CA TYR A 699 24.53 -13.01 5.44
C TYR A 699 23.03 -12.70 5.39
N TYR A 700 22.17 -13.71 5.63
CA TYR A 700 20.72 -13.55 5.49
C TYR A 700 20.03 -12.89 6.68
N TYR A 701 20.57 -13.06 7.90
CA TYR A 701 19.85 -12.67 9.13
C TYR A 701 20.55 -11.58 9.96
N ARG A 702 21.78 -11.17 9.64
CA ARG A 702 22.53 -10.18 10.45
C ARG A 702 23.18 -9.07 9.62
N ARG A 703 24.08 -9.43 8.69
CA ARG A 703 24.98 -8.52 7.94
C ARG A 703 24.25 -7.31 7.36
N ASN A 704 23.04 -7.53 6.84
CA ASN A 704 22.35 -6.55 6.03
C ASN A 704 21.33 -5.67 6.78
N ASN A 705 21.02 -5.95 8.06
CA ASN A 705 19.89 -5.28 8.76
C ASN A 705 20.03 -3.75 8.80
N HIS A 706 21.19 -3.21 9.19
CA HIS A 706 21.40 -1.76 9.20
C HIS A 706 21.44 -1.14 7.80
N PHE A 707 21.99 -1.88 6.82
CA PHE A 707 22.04 -1.43 5.44
C PHE A 707 20.63 -1.29 4.85
N TRP A 708 19.79 -2.32 5.00
CA TRP A 708 18.40 -2.30 4.54
C TRP A 708 17.54 -1.28 5.27
N TYR A 709 17.78 -1.04 6.57
CA TYR A 709 17.19 0.09 7.29
C TYR A 709 17.48 1.41 6.57
N SER A 710 18.76 1.70 6.27
CA SER A 710 19.15 2.93 5.56
C SER A 710 18.55 3.02 4.16
N GLU A 711 18.47 1.90 3.42
CA GLU A 711 17.86 1.87 2.08
C GLU A 711 16.36 2.17 2.11
N ALA A 712 15.64 1.64 3.09
CA ALA A 712 14.22 1.92 3.27
C ALA A 712 13.98 3.38 3.67
N MET A 713 14.80 3.93 4.56
CA MET A 713 14.67 5.32 5.04
C MET A 713 14.97 6.38 3.98
N LYS A 714 15.66 6.03 2.87
CA LYS A 714 15.79 6.92 1.70
C LYS A 714 14.48 7.09 0.94
N LYS A 715 13.57 6.11 1.04
CA LYS A 715 12.40 5.94 0.17
C LYS A 715 11.10 6.13 0.95
N LEU A 716 10.81 5.24 1.89
CA LEU A 716 9.52 5.13 2.56
C LEU A 716 9.03 6.44 3.20
N PRO A 717 9.85 7.24 3.91
CA PRO A 717 9.37 8.48 4.52
C PRO A 717 8.73 9.44 3.51
N LYS A 718 9.28 9.55 2.30
CA LYS A 718 8.75 10.41 1.23
C LYS A 718 7.42 9.88 0.69
N LEU A 719 7.32 8.55 0.59
CA LEU A 719 6.19 7.87 -0.02
C LEU A 719 4.97 7.83 0.90
N VAL A 720 5.15 7.42 2.16
CA VAL A 720 4.05 7.30 3.13
C VAL A 720 3.49 8.67 3.53
N GLN A 721 4.29 9.75 3.39
CA GLN A 721 3.86 11.12 3.64
C GLN A 721 3.31 11.83 2.40
N ALA A 722 3.31 11.19 1.21
CA ALA A 722 2.82 11.79 -0.04
C ALA A 722 1.31 12.07 -0.03
N THR A 723 0.56 11.37 0.83
CA THR A 723 -0.88 11.51 1.02
C THR A 723 -1.22 11.37 2.50
N ARG A 724 -2.48 11.66 2.86
CA ARG A 724 -3.03 11.41 4.21
C ARG A 724 -3.68 10.02 4.33
N MET A 725 -3.60 9.15 3.33
CA MET A 725 -4.23 7.84 3.44
C MET A 725 -3.57 6.99 4.54
N LEU A 726 -4.36 6.16 5.23
CA LEU A 726 -3.85 5.26 6.26
C LEU A 726 -2.99 4.15 5.62
N VAL A 727 -1.75 4.03 6.08
CA VAL A 727 -0.75 3.12 5.51
C VAL A 727 -0.76 1.78 6.25
N CYS A 728 -1.03 0.71 5.52
CA CYS A 728 -0.88 -0.67 5.98
C CYS A 728 0.19 -1.35 5.12
N ALA A 729 1.10 -2.09 5.73
CA ALA A 729 2.05 -2.90 5.00
C ALA A 729 1.64 -4.37 5.04
N GLU A 730 1.87 -5.08 3.95
CA GLU A 730 2.09 -6.52 4.05
C GLU A 730 3.58 -6.78 4.24
N ASP A 731 3.89 -7.25 5.44
CA ASP A 731 5.23 -7.53 5.96
C ASP A 731 5.35 -9.02 6.35
N LEU A 732 5.05 -9.91 5.40
CA LEU A 732 5.16 -11.37 5.57
C LEU A 732 6.41 -11.92 4.87
N GLY A 733 6.68 -13.21 5.08
CA GLY A 733 7.78 -13.95 4.46
C GLY A 733 9.11 -13.83 5.24
N MET A 734 10.23 -13.77 4.52
CA MET A 734 11.56 -13.62 5.12
C MET A 734 11.83 -12.16 5.55
N VAL A 735 11.24 -11.77 6.68
CA VAL A 735 11.27 -10.39 7.20
C VAL A 735 12.57 -10.15 8.00
N PRO A 736 13.45 -9.21 7.59
CA PRO A 736 14.60 -8.83 8.39
C PRO A 736 14.19 -7.97 9.60
N ASP A 737 14.95 -8.06 10.70
CA ASP A 737 14.65 -7.37 11.97
C ASP A 737 14.40 -5.87 11.79
N CYS A 738 15.12 -5.24 10.86
CA CYS A 738 15.04 -3.81 10.58
C CYS A 738 13.67 -3.34 10.09
N VAL A 739 12.85 -4.23 9.55
CA VAL A 739 11.49 -3.88 9.08
C VAL A 739 10.67 -3.38 10.25
N SER A 740 10.70 -4.07 11.39
CA SER A 740 9.98 -3.65 12.59
C SER A 740 10.41 -2.26 13.08
N TRP A 741 11.69 -1.90 12.91
CA TRP A 741 12.21 -0.58 13.30
C TRP A 741 11.61 0.51 12.43
N VAL A 742 11.67 0.35 11.10
CA VAL A 742 11.15 1.33 10.14
C VAL A 742 9.63 1.45 10.24
N MET A 743 8.93 0.31 10.35
CA MET A 743 7.47 0.29 10.51
C MET A 743 7.03 1.05 11.75
N ASN A 744 7.74 0.85 12.87
CA ASN A 744 7.49 1.60 14.09
C ASN A 744 7.82 3.09 13.90
N GLU A 745 9.01 3.44 13.39
CA GLU A 745 9.45 4.84 13.20
C GLU A 745 8.49 5.63 12.30
N LEU A 746 7.99 5.00 11.23
CA LEU A 746 7.06 5.61 10.27
C LEU A 746 5.58 5.41 10.62
N ARG A 747 5.28 4.75 11.75
CA ARG A 747 3.92 4.48 12.26
C ARG A 747 3.03 3.71 11.27
N ILE A 748 3.62 2.82 10.48
CA ILE A 748 2.89 2.01 9.49
C ILE A 748 2.24 0.82 10.19
N LEU A 749 1.01 0.47 9.80
CA LEU A 749 0.32 -0.72 10.33
C LEU A 749 0.94 -2.00 9.77
N SER A 750 1.29 -2.94 10.65
CA SER A 750 1.75 -4.29 10.29
C SER A 750 0.56 -5.21 9.99
N LEU A 751 0.75 -6.28 9.20
CA LEU A 751 -0.27 -7.29 8.93
C LEU A 751 -0.06 -8.49 9.87
N GLU A 752 -1.08 -8.86 10.65
CA GLU A 752 -1.03 -9.99 11.58
C GLU A 752 -1.90 -11.14 11.11
N ILE A 753 -1.28 -12.31 10.93
CA ILE A 753 -1.93 -13.55 10.51
C ILE A 753 -1.60 -14.64 11.51
N GLN A 754 -2.61 -15.19 12.17
CA GLN A 754 -2.40 -16.12 13.28
C GLN A 754 -1.70 -17.43 12.84
N SER A 755 -1.97 -17.89 11.62
CA SER A 755 -1.37 -19.09 11.05
C SER A 755 0.08 -18.87 10.58
N MET A 756 0.55 -17.62 10.48
CA MET A 756 1.89 -17.24 10.02
C MET A 756 2.51 -16.22 11.00
N PRO A 757 2.90 -16.66 12.22
CA PRO A 757 3.46 -15.76 13.22
C PRO A 757 4.83 -15.20 12.78
N LYS A 758 5.08 -13.94 13.12
CA LYS A 758 6.41 -13.31 12.92
C LYS A 758 7.48 -13.81 13.88
N ASP A 759 7.06 -14.31 15.04
CA ASP A 759 7.95 -14.91 16.04
C ASP A 759 8.19 -16.39 15.67
N PRO A 760 9.42 -16.76 15.26
CA PRO A 760 9.72 -18.12 14.83
C PRO A 760 9.71 -19.14 15.98
N SER A 761 9.62 -18.70 17.24
CA SER A 761 9.55 -19.58 18.41
C SER A 761 8.16 -20.16 18.67
N VAL A 762 7.12 -19.64 17.99
CA VAL A 762 5.74 -20.09 18.15
C VAL A 762 5.20 -20.67 16.84
N ARG A 763 4.36 -21.70 16.95
CA ARG A 763 3.69 -22.32 15.79
C ARG A 763 2.50 -21.49 15.28
N PHE A 764 1.80 -20.81 16.19
CA PHE A 764 0.66 -19.94 15.91
C PHE A 764 0.83 -18.62 16.67
N GLY A 765 0.40 -17.53 16.05
CA GLY A 765 0.34 -16.22 16.70
C GLY A 765 -0.66 -16.22 17.86
N HIS A 766 -0.38 -15.43 18.88
CA HIS A 766 -1.34 -15.17 19.96
C HIS A 766 -2.05 -13.85 19.67
N LEU A 767 -3.34 -13.92 19.31
CA LEU A 767 -4.14 -12.74 18.95
C LEU A 767 -4.14 -11.64 20.01
N SER A 768 -4.05 -11.99 21.31
CA SER A 768 -3.98 -11.03 22.41
C SER A 768 -2.69 -10.21 22.45
N ARG A 769 -1.64 -10.64 21.74
CA ARG A 769 -0.33 -9.98 21.66
C ARG A 769 -0.15 -9.13 20.40
N ASN A 770 -1.15 -9.07 19.52
CA ASN A 770 -1.06 -8.23 18.33
C ASN A 770 -0.80 -6.77 18.75
N PRO A 771 0.06 -6.02 18.05
CA PRO A 771 0.23 -4.60 18.32
C PRO A 771 -1.04 -3.84 17.90
N TYR A 772 -1.41 -2.77 18.59
CA TYR A 772 -2.59 -1.98 18.21
C TYR A 772 -2.45 -1.41 16.78
N ARG A 773 -1.27 -0.91 16.39
CA ARG A 773 -0.98 -0.50 14.99
C ARG A 773 -0.79 -1.71 14.08
N SER A 774 -1.86 -2.46 13.85
CA SER A 774 -1.88 -3.57 12.92
C SER A 774 -3.25 -3.81 12.30
N VAL A 775 -3.23 -4.61 11.23
CA VAL A 775 -4.39 -5.22 10.59
C VAL A 775 -4.37 -6.70 10.94
N SER A 776 -5.35 -7.18 11.72
CA SER A 776 -5.56 -8.61 11.94
C SER A 776 -6.39 -9.18 10.81
N THR A 777 -5.97 -10.33 10.27
CA THR A 777 -6.77 -11.12 9.32
C THR A 777 -6.55 -12.62 9.53
N ILE A 778 -7.48 -13.44 9.05
CA ILE A 778 -7.34 -14.91 9.08
C ILE A 778 -6.52 -15.39 7.88
N SER A 779 -6.84 -14.86 6.71
CA SER A 779 -6.23 -15.23 5.43
C SER A 779 -6.19 -14.03 4.50
N THR A 780 -5.20 -14.00 3.60
CA THR A 780 -5.19 -13.06 2.46
C THR A 780 -5.74 -13.76 1.21
N HIS A 781 -5.84 -13.01 0.11
CA HIS A 781 -6.26 -13.58 -1.18
C HIS A 781 -5.29 -14.65 -1.74
N ASP A 782 -4.04 -14.67 -1.27
CA ASP A 782 -3.00 -15.65 -1.62
C ASP A 782 -3.05 -16.92 -0.77
N MET A 783 -3.78 -16.88 0.35
CA MET A 783 -3.83 -17.96 1.33
C MET A 783 -5.09 -18.80 1.18
N PRO A 784 -5.11 -20.04 1.73
CA PRO A 784 -6.34 -20.80 1.84
C PRO A 784 -7.36 -20.06 2.70
N THR A 785 -8.64 -20.15 2.33
CA THR A 785 -9.73 -19.64 3.18
C THR A 785 -9.70 -20.35 4.53
N LEU A 786 -10.35 -19.80 5.56
CA LEU A 786 -10.43 -20.44 6.88
C LEU A 786 -10.82 -21.92 6.81
N ARG A 787 -11.78 -22.28 5.95
CA ARG A 787 -12.24 -23.65 5.76
C ARG A 787 -11.19 -24.54 5.10
N GLN A 788 -10.57 -24.04 4.02
CA GLN A 788 -9.52 -24.79 3.34
C GLN A 788 -8.32 -25.02 4.25
N TRP A 789 -7.87 -23.98 4.96
CA TRP A 789 -6.77 -24.07 5.91
C TRP A 789 -7.04 -25.09 7.03
N TRP A 790 -8.28 -25.18 7.50
CA TRP A 790 -8.68 -26.16 8.51
C TRP A 790 -8.63 -27.60 8.00
N ASP A 791 -9.00 -27.81 6.74
CA ASP A 791 -9.18 -29.14 6.17
C ASP A 791 -7.99 -29.61 5.30
N GLU A 792 -6.99 -28.77 5.03
CA GLU A 792 -5.79 -29.13 4.25
C GLU A 792 -4.72 -29.88 5.07
N ASP A 793 -4.62 -29.62 6.38
CA ASP A 793 -3.67 -30.27 7.29
C ASP A 793 -4.34 -30.56 8.65
N TYR A 794 -4.75 -31.82 8.84
CA TYR A 794 -5.48 -32.26 10.04
C TYR A 794 -4.61 -32.20 11.30
N GLU A 795 -3.31 -32.43 11.20
CA GLU A 795 -2.41 -32.35 12.36
C GLU A 795 -2.23 -30.91 12.82
N ARG A 796 -2.11 -29.97 11.87
CA ARG A 796 -2.04 -28.54 12.17
C ARG A 796 -3.36 -28.02 12.72
N ALA A 797 -4.50 -28.42 12.14
CA ALA A 797 -5.83 -28.05 12.64
C ALA A 797 -6.07 -28.60 14.06
N GLN A 798 -5.71 -29.85 14.33
CA GLN A 798 -5.78 -30.46 15.66
C GLN A 798 -4.92 -29.69 16.68
N ALA A 799 -3.68 -29.35 16.31
CA ALA A 799 -2.79 -28.58 17.16
C ALA A 799 -3.37 -27.19 17.47
N TYR A 800 -3.97 -26.51 16.48
CA TYR A 800 -4.63 -25.22 16.68
C TYR A 800 -5.88 -25.35 17.58
N TYR A 801 -6.71 -26.37 17.36
CA TYR A 801 -7.91 -26.66 18.16
C TYR A 801 -7.58 -26.84 19.65
N ASN A 802 -6.51 -27.57 19.97
CA ASN A 802 -6.11 -27.78 21.36
C ASN A 802 -5.37 -26.57 21.96
N SER A 803 -4.44 -25.96 21.21
CA SER A 803 -3.55 -24.93 21.75
C SER A 803 -4.13 -23.53 21.71
N MET A 804 -4.77 -23.12 20.61
CA MET A 804 -5.27 -21.75 20.41
C MET A 804 -6.74 -21.62 20.80
N LEU A 805 -7.54 -22.66 20.54
CA LEU A 805 -8.97 -22.66 20.91
C LEU A 805 -9.21 -23.23 22.32
N HIS A 806 -8.21 -23.89 22.91
CA HIS A 806 -8.27 -24.53 24.23
C HIS A 806 -9.41 -25.57 24.34
N ARG A 807 -9.65 -26.31 23.26
CA ARG A 807 -10.69 -27.35 23.21
C ARG A 807 -10.07 -28.75 23.32
N GLY A 808 -10.75 -29.66 24.02
CA GLY A 808 -10.33 -31.06 24.14
C GLY A 808 -10.98 -31.95 23.08
N GLY A 809 -10.39 -33.13 22.84
CA GLY A 809 -10.89 -34.09 21.84
C GLY A 809 -10.37 -33.85 20.43
N ALA A 810 -10.93 -34.61 19.48
CA ALA A 810 -10.59 -34.49 18.07
C ALA A 810 -11.19 -33.22 17.45
N ALA A 811 -10.40 -32.52 16.65
CA ALA A 811 -10.88 -31.41 15.83
C ALA A 811 -11.98 -31.90 14.87
N PRO A 812 -13.14 -31.22 14.78
CA PRO A 812 -14.19 -31.61 13.86
C PRO A 812 -13.77 -31.31 12.41
N HIS A 813 -14.09 -32.24 11.51
CA HIS A 813 -13.88 -32.12 10.07
C HIS A 813 -15.16 -32.53 9.32
N PRO A 814 -15.62 -31.77 8.30
CA PRO A 814 -15.10 -30.45 7.90
C PRO A 814 -15.37 -29.37 8.97
N LEU A 815 -14.74 -28.20 8.86
CA LEU A 815 -14.91 -27.08 9.81
C LEU A 815 -16.41 -26.70 9.99
N PRO A 816 -17.02 -26.91 11.18
CA PRO A 816 -18.42 -26.50 11.41
C PRO A 816 -18.54 -24.99 11.60
N GLY A 817 -19.69 -24.42 11.20
CA GLY A 817 -19.97 -22.98 11.21
C GLY A 817 -19.91 -22.36 12.60
N TRP A 818 -20.36 -23.08 13.63
CA TRP A 818 -20.23 -22.61 15.02
C TRP A 818 -18.76 -22.46 15.47
N LEU A 819 -17.85 -23.31 14.95
CA LEU A 819 -16.42 -23.24 15.28
C LEU A 819 -15.74 -22.13 14.46
N ALA A 820 -16.11 -21.98 13.19
CA ALA A 820 -15.71 -20.83 12.38
C ALA A 820 -16.13 -19.50 13.05
N ARG A 821 -17.35 -19.44 13.61
CA ARG A 821 -17.85 -18.29 14.38
C ARG A 821 -16.98 -17.99 15.61
N ASP A 822 -16.55 -19.00 16.37
CA ASP A 822 -15.64 -18.83 17.52
C ASP A 822 -14.28 -18.27 17.06
N ILE A 823 -13.71 -18.80 15.97
CA ILE A 823 -12.45 -18.32 15.40
C ILE A 823 -12.56 -16.85 14.96
N VAL A 824 -13.63 -16.50 14.25
CA VAL A 824 -13.91 -15.11 13.81
C VAL A 824 -14.08 -14.18 15.02
N SER A 825 -14.85 -14.59 16.04
CA SER A 825 -15.05 -13.81 17.27
C SER A 825 -13.73 -13.51 18.00
N ARG A 826 -12.81 -14.49 18.06
CA ARG A 826 -11.49 -14.31 18.67
C ARG A 826 -10.61 -13.34 17.88
N HIS A 827 -10.63 -13.38 16.56
CA HIS A 827 -9.92 -12.42 15.71
C HIS A 827 -10.45 -11.00 15.92
N LEU A 828 -11.78 -10.84 15.98
CA LEU A 828 -12.41 -9.55 16.29
C LEU A 828 -12.09 -9.09 17.73
N SER A 829 -11.83 -9.99 18.66
CA SER A 829 -11.44 -9.62 20.02
C SER A 829 -9.97 -9.20 20.16
N SER A 830 -9.16 -9.32 19.09
CA SER A 830 -7.76 -8.87 19.09
C SER A 830 -7.64 -7.35 19.39
N PRO A 831 -6.48 -6.88 19.87
CA PRO A 831 -6.20 -5.46 20.07
C PRO A 831 -5.88 -4.70 18.77
N SER A 832 -5.73 -5.37 17.62
CA SER A 832 -5.41 -4.73 16.33
C SER A 832 -6.41 -3.63 15.98
N MET A 833 -5.93 -2.49 15.48
CA MET A 833 -6.74 -1.35 15.04
C MET A 833 -7.78 -1.79 14.01
N LEU A 834 -7.35 -2.52 12.98
CA LEU A 834 -8.24 -3.07 11.97
C LEU A 834 -8.32 -4.59 12.11
N CYS A 835 -9.52 -5.17 12.00
CA CYS A 835 -9.72 -6.60 11.81
C CYS A 835 -10.50 -6.77 10.50
N VAL A 836 -9.81 -7.16 9.43
CA VAL A 836 -10.38 -7.24 8.08
C VAL A 836 -10.37 -8.70 7.65
N LEU A 837 -11.56 -9.29 7.50
CA LEU A 837 -11.72 -10.70 7.16
C LEU A 837 -12.23 -10.86 5.72
N SER A 838 -11.83 -11.91 5.02
CA SER A 838 -12.34 -12.15 3.66
C SER A 838 -13.86 -12.42 3.69
N ILE A 839 -14.57 -12.16 2.59
CA ILE A 839 -15.99 -12.52 2.49
C ILE A 839 -16.19 -14.03 2.71
N GLN A 840 -15.23 -14.87 2.29
CA GLN A 840 -15.24 -16.31 2.53
C GLN A 840 -15.18 -16.65 4.02
N ASP A 841 -14.36 -15.94 4.80
CA ASP A 841 -14.26 -16.17 6.25
C ASP A 841 -15.55 -15.76 6.97
N TRP A 842 -16.22 -14.69 6.51
CA TRP A 842 -17.54 -14.31 7.01
C TRP A 842 -18.61 -15.36 6.64
N LEU A 843 -18.63 -15.85 5.40
CA LEU A 843 -19.56 -16.90 4.98
C LEU A 843 -19.30 -18.24 5.68
N ALA A 844 -18.06 -18.51 6.13
CA ALA A 844 -17.71 -19.77 6.78
C ALA A 844 -18.50 -20.05 8.07
N ILE A 845 -19.05 -19.02 8.72
CA ILE A 845 -19.81 -19.12 9.98
C ILE A 845 -21.23 -19.68 9.80
N ASP A 846 -21.70 -19.80 8.56
CA ASP A 846 -23.06 -20.21 8.21
C ASP A 846 -23.01 -21.32 7.14
N GLU A 847 -23.39 -22.55 7.52
CA GLU A 847 -23.35 -23.70 6.64
C GLU A 847 -24.32 -23.62 5.46
N ASP A 848 -25.40 -22.84 5.57
CA ASP A 848 -26.42 -22.73 4.53
C ASP A 848 -26.01 -21.73 3.44
N LEU A 849 -25.08 -20.82 3.74
CA LEU A 849 -24.63 -19.78 2.82
C LEU A 849 -23.33 -20.10 2.08
N ARG A 850 -22.44 -20.93 2.63
CA ARG A 850 -21.12 -21.22 2.04
C ARG A 850 -21.19 -22.28 0.92
N LEU A 851 -20.15 -22.38 0.08
CA LEU A 851 -20.12 -23.41 -0.96
C LEU A 851 -19.89 -24.80 -0.37
N ALA A 852 -20.46 -25.84 -1.00
CA ALA A 852 -20.21 -27.22 -0.61
C ALA A 852 -18.73 -27.59 -0.76
N ASP A 853 -18.12 -27.22 -1.89
CA ASP A 853 -16.69 -27.35 -2.14
C ASP A 853 -15.92 -26.10 -1.66
N ALA A 854 -15.09 -26.25 -0.63
CA ALA A 854 -14.26 -25.17 -0.11
C ALA A 854 -13.17 -24.74 -1.12
N ASN A 855 -12.75 -25.60 -2.05
CA ASN A 855 -11.75 -25.25 -3.06
C ASN A 855 -12.27 -24.29 -4.12
N ALA A 856 -13.58 -24.28 -4.35
CA ALA A 856 -14.23 -23.31 -5.23
C ALA A 856 -14.23 -21.88 -4.65
N GLU A 857 -13.88 -21.69 -3.37
CA GLU A 857 -13.82 -20.40 -2.68
C GLU A 857 -12.46 -19.70 -2.79
N ARG A 858 -11.42 -20.40 -3.29
CA ARG A 858 -10.04 -19.89 -3.38
C ARG A 858 -9.93 -18.78 -4.43
N ILE A 859 -9.30 -17.67 -4.06
CA ILE A 859 -9.04 -16.55 -4.98
C ILE A 859 -7.77 -16.77 -5.81
N ASN A 860 -6.67 -17.14 -5.15
CA ASN A 860 -5.38 -17.37 -5.79
C ASN A 860 -4.58 -18.53 -5.18
N ILE A 861 -3.72 -19.15 -6.00
CA ILE A 861 -2.72 -20.12 -5.58
C ILE A 861 -1.34 -19.61 -6.03
N PRO A 862 -0.53 -19.00 -5.14
CA PRO A 862 0.75 -18.38 -5.47
C PRO A 862 1.76 -19.30 -6.15
N ALA A 863 1.72 -20.60 -5.82
CA ALA A 863 2.58 -21.60 -6.46
C ALA A 863 2.31 -21.79 -7.96
N ASN A 864 1.14 -21.34 -8.47
CA ASN A 864 0.82 -21.32 -9.89
C ASN A 864 0.97 -19.89 -10.44
N PRO A 865 2.07 -19.57 -11.15
CA PRO A 865 2.31 -18.23 -11.69
C PRO A 865 1.32 -17.82 -12.79
N ARG A 866 0.54 -18.77 -13.34
CA ARG A 866 -0.55 -18.53 -14.31
C ARG A 866 -1.89 -18.96 -13.71
N HIS A 867 -2.13 -18.65 -12.44
CA HIS A 867 -3.41 -18.91 -11.81
C HIS A 867 -4.52 -18.05 -12.44
N TYR A 868 -5.70 -18.63 -12.65
CA TYR A 868 -6.85 -17.93 -13.24
C TYR A 868 -7.70 -17.29 -12.12
N TRP A 869 -7.60 -15.97 -11.97
CA TRP A 869 -8.25 -15.18 -10.92
C TRP A 869 -9.75 -14.97 -11.18
N ARG A 870 -10.55 -16.03 -11.08
CA ARG A 870 -11.98 -16.01 -11.48
C ARG A 870 -12.96 -16.39 -10.39
N TYR A 871 -12.54 -16.34 -9.12
CA TYR A 871 -13.46 -16.52 -7.99
C TYR A 871 -14.59 -15.49 -8.12
N ARG A 872 -15.82 -15.99 -8.03
CA ARG A 872 -17.04 -15.21 -8.14
C ARG A 872 -17.99 -15.62 -7.03
N MET A 873 -18.61 -14.63 -6.39
CA MET A 873 -19.61 -14.88 -5.36
C MET A 873 -20.77 -15.67 -5.96
N HIS A 874 -21.11 -16.80 -5.35
CA HIS A 874 -22.28 -17.60 -5.73
C HIS A 874 -23.59 -16.95 -5.28
N LEU A 875 -23.55 -16.06 -4.29
CA LEU A 875 -24.66 -15.28 -3.77
C LEU A 875 -24.72 -13.89 -4.41
N ASN A 876 -25.94 -13.37 -4.62
CA ASN A 876 -26.10 -11.96 -4.98
C ASN A 876 -26.04 -11.08 -3.73
N LEU A 877 -25.53 -9.86 -3.88
CA LEU A 877 -25.47 -8.86 -2.80
C LEU A 877 -26.87 -8.53 -2.25
N GLU A 878 -27.89 -8.50 -3.10
CA GLU A 878 -29.27 -8.30 -2.66
C GLU A 878 -29.75 -9.40 -1.71
N ASP A 879 -29.48 -10.67 -2.04
CA ASP A 879 -29.87 -11.82 -1.22
C ASP A 879 -29.12 -11.80 0.13
N LEU A 880 -27.83 -11.45 0.11
CA LEU A 880 -27.03 -11.25 1.32
C LEU A 880 -27.58 -10.12 2.20
N MET A 881 -28.01 -9.01 1.60
CA MET A 881 -28.62 -7.90 2.32
C MET A 881 -30.02 -8.23 2.84
N GLU A 882 -30.76 -9.12 2.19
CA GLU A 882 -32.08 -9.56 2.63
C GLU A 882 -32.01 -10.64 3.74
N ASN A 883 -30.91 -11.39 3.83
CA ASN A 883 -30.69 -12.39 4.89
C ASN A 883 -30.50 -11.72 6.26
N LYS A 884 -31.57 -11.72 7.07
CA LYS A 884 -31.59 -11.08 8.39
C LYS A 884 -30.73 -11.80 9.41
N ASP A 885 -30.76 -13.13 9.42
CA ASP A 885 -30.08 -13.94 10.43
C ASP A 885 -28.57 -13.81 10.29
N PHE A 886 -28.05 -13.93 9.07
CA PHE A 886 -26.62 -13.78 8.79
C PHE A 886 -26.11 -12.37 9.13
N LYS A 887 -26.83 -11.31 8.71
CA LYS A 887 -26.47 -9.93 9.07
C LYS A 887 -26.48 -9.70 10.56
N GLN A 888 -27.50 -10.19 11.27
CA GLN A 888 -27.58 -10.08 12.72
C GLN A 888 -26.40 -10.79 13.39
N ASN A 889 -26.03 -11.97 12.88
CA ASN A 889 -24.91 -12.76 13.37
C ASN A 889 -23.56 -12.02 13.24
N ILE A 890 -23.34 -11.29 12.14
CA ILE A 890 -22.17 -10.42 11.93
C ILE A 890 -22.24 -9.19 12.85
N THR A 891 -23.38 -8.50 12.85
CA THR A 891 -23.61 -7.30 13.68
C THR A 891 -23.32 -7.58 15.15
N GLU A 892 -23.78 -8.72 15.67
CA GLU A 892 -23.49 -9.14 17.05
C GLU A 892 -21.99 -9.29 17.32
N LEU A 893 -21.24 -9.92 16.41
CA LEU A 893 -19.79 -10.08 16.56
C LEU A 893 -19.06 -8.73 16.53
N VAL A 894 -19.46 -7.84 15.62
CA VAL A 894 -18.85 -6.52 15.47
C VAL A 894 -19.14 -5.63 16.69
N LEU A 895 -20.38 -5.62 17.18
CA LEU A 895 -20.77 -4.84 18.37
C LEU A 895 -20.12 -5.39 19.64
N GLN A 896 -20.15 -6.71 19.86
CA GLN A 896 -19.56 -7.33 21.06
C GLN A 896 -18.04 -7.14 21.15
N SER A 897 -17.35 -7.02 20.02
CA SER A 897 -15.91 -6.75 19.97
C SER A 897 -15.54 -5.26 20.13
N GLY A 898 -16.54 -4.37 20.16
CA GLY A 898 -16.35 -2.91 20.22
C GLY A 898 -15.69 -2.37 18.96
N ARG A 899 -16.08 -2.91 17.79
CA ARG A 899 -15.48 -2.61 16.48
C ARG A 899 -16.39 -1.87 15.49
N SER A 900 -17.51 -1.38 15.99
CA SER A 900 -18.55 -0.72 15.21
C SER A 900 -18.33 0.76 15.02
#